data_AF-A0A1V4SS01-F1
#
_entry.id   AF-A0A1V4SS01-F1
#
_cell.length_a   1.000
_cell.length_b   1.000
_cell.length_c   1.000
_cell.angle_alpha   90.00
_cell.angle_beta   90.00
_cell.angle_gamma   90.00
#
_symmetry.space_group_name_H-M   'P 1'
#
loop_
_entity.id
_entity.type
_entity.pdbx_description
1 polymer ?
#
loop_
_entity_poly.entity_id
_entity_poly.type
_entity_poly.pdbx_seq_one_letter_code
_entity_poly.pdbx_strand_id
1 'polypeptide(L)'
;METKCIKKIYRPLENELKKIEKHLKIVLDEINSINNWIYIENKKIIINRDQAKVIVNSLYYNNSNVMYGVDIEEIKNQYKEYFSFEGFNTWTIPNLDEIKRLVRTSIEYPNKTRDVEMKFKDGIRAFLLCDDMGKTARYRIESPGVFSGPASIFPIIRIEPKNVFGVLKFILDNKLIIKNFKNKESLNILTEFNSVYPLLCSESLKLDRDKIYKDLKNDSLKYIFKNNIEDIYDEFLNYDKRRIGIEGYDKKLLEDINRGDWDLYKYEFNNKKESDVYVYFDKEIVARNPMSDIKENGIVAIDFGTKSTVVVYQEKNEHSIPMRIGAINFKSEVLESQYENPTVMEFIDIDNFLKSYNLEEGRPETKWGDLTISHTANNELLNNDSFDYYSYMSDLKMWCGSSDRKVRIIDKKGLTIDLPNFIDIKEGEFNPIEIYAYYIGSYINNMQNGIYLEYILSFPVTYDEVIKNKIIECFKRGISKSLPEIILKNRKIKVVEGASEPAAYAISALKSYGFEPDENENIYYGVFDFGGGTTDFDYGLYRIADDDKEDRFDYVIEHFGAGGDRYLGGENLLELLAFNVFKDNANLLRKEEITFTLPSECNVFVGSEILIKESKEARLNMRQLMESLRAITEHHKNYKEKYKDGIKLDFYKNDGTLIKNIKLNINLNKLENILEERIRKGIFSFFESLNDSFKAESIENVKKINILLAGNSSRSQLVNNIFKELIKEKNDIKYDLYPPLRTEASYKKLEELSIKFDRDDLEKPTGKTGVAFGLIESRGGGSIKVINRENKFKYFVGRQKRKNFKLVLDKNIEFNKWVKFIDASEENFEIYYTTLPIARGNNLSTTDIERLRLEIEKTYDDANIYIRAVGLDKIEYVVSRDDMIKECKYLSEIVQIKLD
;
A
#
# COMPACT_ATOMS: atom_id res chain seq x y z
N MET A 1 -14.51 -7.26 -31.16
CA MET A 1 -15.77 -7.05 -30.41
C MET A 1 -15.39 -6.44 -29.07
N GLU A 2 -15.97 -5.30 -28.74
CA GLU A 2 -15.63 -4.53 -27.53
C GLU A 2 -16.21 -5.17 -26.28
N THR A 3 -17.46 -5.64 -26.36
CA THR A 3 -18.16 -6.34 -25.28
C THR A 3 -18.80 -7.62 -25.78
N LYS A 4 -19.05 -8.56 -24.87
CA LYS A 4 -19.72 -9.81 -25.19
C LYS A 4 -20.58 -10.29 -24.03
N CYS A 5 -21.83 -10.62 -24.33
CA CYS A 5 -22.73 -11.30 -23.42
C CYS A 5 -22.39 -12.79 -23.39
N ILE A 6 -22.13 -13.32 -22.20
CA ILE A 6 -21.75 -14.72 -21.99
C ILE A 6 -22.73 -15.42 -21.06
N LYS A 7 -23.09 -16.65 -21.42
CA LYS A 7 -23.86 -17.59 -20.57
C LYS A 7 -22.97 -18.62 -19.88
N LYS A 8 -21.66 -18.58 -20.13
CA LYS A 8 -20.71 -19.50 -19.55
C LYS A 8 -19.30 -18.92 -19.50
N ILE A 9 -18.53 -19.33 -18.49
CA ILE A 9 -17.07 -19.09 -18.40
C ILE A 9 -16.34 -20.42 -18.27
N TYR A 10 -15.06 -20.41 -18.66
CA TYR A 10 -14.13 -21.50 -18.42
C TYR A 10 -13.46 -21.26 -17.08
N ARG A 11 -13.42 -22.28 -16.22
CA ARG A 11 -12.67 -22.23 -14.96
C ARG A 11 -11.83 -23.48 -14.75
N PRO A 12 -10.66 -23.38 -14.11
CA PRO A 12 -9.88 -24.56 -13.74
C PRO A 12 -10.71 -25.50 -12.86
N LEU A 13 -10.84 -26.76 -13.27
CA LEU A 13 -11.57 -27.79 -12.51
C LEU A 13 -11.10 -27.84 -11.05
N GLU A 14 -9.80 -27.73 -10.80
CA GLU A 14 -9.25 -27.79 -9.44
C GLU A 14 -9.77 -26.69 -8.51
N ASN A 15 -10.03 -25.48 -9.02
CA ASN A 15 -10.57 -24.39 -8.22
C ASN A 15 -12.02 -24.65 -7.83
N GLU A 16 -12.83 -25.13 -8.78
CA GLU A 16 -14.23 -25.45 -8.52
C GLU A 16 -14.35 -26.68 -7.60
N LEU A 17 -13.47 -27.69 -7.73
CA LEU A 17 -13.40 -28.81 -6.79
C LEU A 17 -13.07 -28.36 -5.36
N LYS A 18 -12.13 -27.41 -5.17
CA LYS A 18 -11.82 -26.84 -3.85
C LYS A 18 -13.01 -26.10 -3.23
N LYS A 19 -13.79 -25.37 -4.03
CA LYS A 19 -15.04 -24.72 -3.56
C LYS A 19 -16.05 -25.76 -3.08
N ILE A 20 -16.22 -26.84 -3.85
CA ILE A 20 -17.07 -27.97 -3.47
C ILE A 20 -16.63 -28.60 -2.15
N GLU A 21 -15.33 -28.89 -1.99
CA GLU A 21 -14.78 -29.43 -0.74
C GLU A 21 -15.05 -28.51 0.46
N LYS A 22 -14.93 -27.18 0.27
CA LYS A 22 -15.24 -26.18 1.30
C LYS A 22 -16.72 -26.21 1.70
N HIS A 23 -17.64 -26.25 0.73
CA HIS A 23 -19.08 -26.30 1.01
C HIS A 23 -19.49 -27.60 1.71
N LEU A 24 -18.94 -28.74 1.29
CA LEU A 24 -19.18 -30.03 1.96
C LEU A 24 -18.68 -30.02 3.41
N LYS A 25 -17.59 -29.31 3.69
CA LYS A 25 -17.09 -29.13 5.06
C LYS A 25 -18.04 -28.30 5.93
N ILE A 26 -18.64 -27.23 5.38
CA ILE A 26 -19.65 -26.42 6.09
C ILE A 26 -20.86 -27.29 6.49
N VAL A 27 -21.37 -28.11 5.56
CA VAL A 27 -22.49 -29.03 5.85
C VAL A 27 -22.13 -30.05 6.92
N LEU A 28 -20.91 -30.61 6.87
CA LEU A 28 -20.43 -31.54 7.89
C LEU A 28 -20.34 -30.89 9.27
N ASP A 29 -19.76 -29.69 9.34
CA ASP A 29 -19.62 -28.94 10.60
C ASP A 29 -21.01 -28.64 11.19
N GLU A 30 -22.01 -28.34 10.36
CA GLU A 30 -23.38 -28.20 10.84
C GLU A 30 -24.00 -29.52 11.30
N ILE A 31 -23.85 -30.62 10.56
CA ILE A 31 -24.30 -31.96 11.01
C ILE A 31 -23.64 -32.33 12.35
N ASN A 32 -22.38 -31.96 12.55
CA ASN A 32 -21.66 -32.14 13.82
C ASN A 32 -22.19 -31.23 14.94
N SER A 33 -22.71 -30.05 14.60
CA SER A 33 -23.30 -29.10 15.57
C SER A 33 -24.72 -29.49 16.01
N ILE A 34 -25.45 -30.23 15.17
CA ILE A 34 -26.76 -30.75 15.52
C ILE A 34 -26.60 -31.78 16.63
N ASN A 35 -27.62 -31.88 17.49
CA ASN A 35 -27.65 -32.96 18.45
C ASN A 35 -27.62 -34.34 17.77
N ASN A 36 -27.44 -35.42 18.54
CA ASN A 36 -27.23 -36.74 17.95
C ASN A 36 -28.42 -37.26 17.12
N TRP A 37 -29.54 -36.52 17.06
CA TRP A 37 -30.79 -36.84 16.38
C TRP A 37 -31.09 -35.85 15.24
N ILE A 38 -30.88 -36.30 14.01
CA ILE A 38 -31.16 -35.54 12.79
C ILE A 38 -32.59 -35.85 12.34
N TYR A 39 -33.47 -34.84 12.37
CA TYR A 39 -34.87 -35.01 11.98
C TYR A 39 -35.01 -34.76 10.48
N ILE A 40 -35.70 -35.65 9.76
CA ILE A 40 -35.92 -35.51 8.34
C ILE A 40 -37.32 -34.93 8.09
N GLU A 41 -37.43 -33.96 7.19
CA GLU A 41 -38.66 -33.23 6.89
C GLU A 41 -39.49 -33.95 5.81
N ASN A 42 -38.84 -34.35 4.71
CA ASN A 42 -39.50 -34.98 3.57
C ASN A 42 -39.73 -36.49 3.73
N LYS A 43 -39.30 -37.07 4.85
CA LYS A 43 -39.53 -38.46 5.23
C LYS A 43 -39.82 -38.52 6.72
N LYS A 44 -40.69 -39.44 7.13
CA LYS A 44 -41.10 -39.64 8.54
C LYS A 44 -40.04 -40.40 9.36
N ILE A 45 -38.76 -40.04 9.24
CA ILE A 45 -37.63 -40.73 9.88
C ILE A 45 -36.76 -39.77 10.70
N ILE A 46 -35.91 -40.36 11.52
CA ILE A 46 -34.87 -39.68 12.32
C ILE A 46 -33.58 -40.48 12.15
N ILE A 47 -32.46 -39.78 12.00
CA ILE A 47 -31.14 -40.41 11.91
C ILE A 47 -30.38 -40.15 13.21
N ASN A 48 -29.93 -41.22 13.87
CA ASN A 48 -28.95 -41.12 14.94
C ASN A 48 -27.55 -41.00 14.33
N ARG A 49 -26.92 -39.84 14.51
CA ARG A 49 -25.62 -39.53 13.90
C ARG A 49 -24.52 -40.45 14.40
N ASP A 50 -24.34 -40.54 15.71
CA ASP A 50 -23.19 -41.25 16.32
C ASP A 50 -23.25 -42.76 16.11
N GLN A 51 -24.45 -43.33 16.03
CA GLN A 51 -24.63 -44.74 15.76
C GLN A 51 -24.82 -45.06 14.27
N ALA A 52 -24.88 -44.04 13.42
CA ALA A 52 -25.16 -44.14 11.98
C ALA A 52 -26.39 -45.03 11.71
N LYS A 53 -27.54 -44.64 12.27
CA LYS A 53 -28.79 -45.43 12.18
C LYS A 53 -29.98 -44.58 11.81
N VAL A 54 -30.81 -45.09 10.91
CA VAL A 54 -32.12 -44.52 10.58
C VAL A 54 -33.19 -45.23 11.39
N ILE A 55 -34.13 -44.47 11.93
CA ILE A 55 -35.25 -44.97 12.73
C ILE A 55 -36.52 -44.23 12.32
N VAL A 56 -37.69 -44.85 12.50
CA VAL A 56 -38.98 -44.18 12.35
C VAL A 56 -39.16 -43.04 13.37
N ASN A 57 -39.78 -41.94 12.94
CA ASN A 57 -40.22 -40.87 13.85
C ASN A 57 -41.59 -41.21 14.45
N SER A 58 -41.64 -41.61 15.73
CA SER A 58 -42.87 -42.14 16.33
C SER A 58 -44.02 -41.13 16.44
N LEU A 59 -43.77 -39.83 16.24
CA LEU A 59 -44.83 -38.82 16.16
C LEU A 59 -45.77 -39.04 14.97
N TYR A 60 -45.30 -39.70 13.92
CA TYR A 60 -46.05 -39.92 12.68
C TYR A 60 -46.59 -41.34 12.52
N TYR A 61 -46.24 -42.24 13.45
CA TYR A 61 -46.73 -43.60 13.47
C TYR A 61 -47.57 -43.76 14.72
N ASN A 62 -48.90 -43.85 14.56
CA ASN A 62 -49.75 -44.33 15.65
C ASN A 62 -49.23 -45.73 16.00
N ASN A 63 -48.75 -45.90 17.23
CA ASN A 63 -48.33 -47.19 17.76
C ASN A 63 -49.51 -48.16 17.57
N SER A 64 -49.44 -49.01 16.54
CA SER A 64 -50.14 -50.27 16.56
C SER A 64 -49.49 -51.06 17.68
N ASN A 65 -50.12 -51.04 18.85
CA ASN A 65 -49.81 -51.93 19.96
C ASN A 65 -49.69 -53.35 19.38
N VAL A 66 -48.46 -53.85 19.22
CA VAL A 66 -48.26 -55.19 18.68
C VAL A 66 -48.69 -56.15 19.78
N MET A 67 -49.89 -56.72 19.61
CA MET A 67 -50.38 -57.80 20.45
C MET A 67 -49.55 -59.05 20.19
N TYR A 68 -49.55 -59.96 21.15
CA TYR A 68 -48.80 -61.21 21.09
C TYR A 68 -49.15 -62.01 19.81
N GLY A 69 -48.16 -62.32 18.96
CA GLY A 69 -48.33 -63.20 17.78
C GLY A 69 -48.42 -62.54 16.40
N VAL A 70 -48.10 -61.25 16.25
CA VAL A 70 -48.08 -60.56 14.94
C VAL A 70 -46.88 -61.01 14.10
N ASP A 71 -47.13 -61.32 12.82
CA ASP A 71 -46.11 -61.72 11.86
C ASP A 71 -45.20 -60.53 11.50
N ILE A 72 -43.88 -60.75 11.49
CA ILE A 72 -42.89 -59.77 11.04
C ILE A 72 -43.16 -59.33 9.59
N GLU A 73 -43.71 -60.21 8.75
CA GLU A 73 -44.03 -59.88 7.36
C GLU A 73 -45.16 -58.85 7.24
N GLU A 74 -46.11 -58.87 8.18
CA GLU A 74 -47.20 -57.90 8.28
C GLU A 74 -46.68 -56.52 8.72
N ILE A 75 -45.74 -56.51 9.66
CA ILE A 75 -45.01 -55.31 10.09
C ILE A 75 -44.13 -54.76 8.95
N LYS A 76 -43.45 -55.64 8.18
CA LYS A 76 -42.71 -55.28 6.96
C LYS A 76 -43.57 -54.58 5.94
N ASN A 77 -44.78 -55.07 5.69
CA ASN A 77 -45.70 -54.41 4.79
C ASN A 77 -46.17 -53.04 5.31
N GLN A 78 -46.42 -52.90 6.62
CA GLN A 78 -46.81 -51.63 7.26
C GLN A 78 -45.74 -50.53 7.09
N TYR A 79 -44.46 -50.88 7.19
CA TYR A 79 -43.35 -49.92 7.09
C TYR A 79 -42.72 -49.82 5.68
N LYS A 80 -43.12 -50.67 4.73
CA LYS A 80 -42.53 -50.80 3.39
C LYS A 80 -42.51 -49.47 2.62
N GLU A 81 -43.61 -48.72 2.66
CA GLU A 81 -43.74 -47.44 1.97
C GLU A 81 -42.85 -46.34 2.58
N TYR A 82 -42.48 -46.50 3.86
CA TYR A 82 -41.70 -45.52 4.60
C TYR A 82 -40.19 -45.82 4.64
N PHE A 83 -39.81 -47.08 4.43
CA PHE A 83 -38.44 -47.60 4.53
C PHE A 83 -37.89 -48.09 3.18
N SER A 84 -38.39 -47.55 2.07
CA SER A 84 -37.83 -47.76 0.73
C SER A 84 -36.78 -46.68 0.44
N PHE A 85 -35.50 -47.06 0.49
CA PHE A 85 -34.35 -46.22 0.23
C PHE A 85 -33.45 -46.87 -0.82
N GLU A 86 -32.86 -46.06 -1.70
CA GLU A 86 -31.99 -46.54 -2.77
C GLU A 86 -30.74 -47.19 -2.17
N GLY A 87 -30.46 -48.45 -2.54
CA GLY A 87 -29.33 -49.22 -1.98
C GLY A 87 -29.57 -49.85 -0.59
N PHE A 88 -30.73 -49.64 0.04
CA PHE A 88 -31.05 -50.20 1.37
C PHE A 88 -32.39 -50.95 1.35
N ASN A 89 -32.37 -52.20 0.90
CA ASN A 89 -33.58 -53.05 0.77
C ASN A 89 -33.93 -53.85 2.04
N THR A 90 -33.13 -53.76 3.10
CA THR A 90 -33.30 -54.55 4.32
C THR A 90 -33.17 -53.69 5.55
N TRP A 91 -34.30 -53.43 6.22
CA TRP A 91 -34.29 -52.96 7.60
C TRP A 91 -34.22 -54.16 8.54
N THR A 92 -33.75 -53.93 9.77
CA THR A 92 -33.66 -54.96 10.81
C THR A 92 -34.26 -54.47 12.11
N ILE A 93 -34.53 -55.40 13.03
CA ILE A 93 -34.89 -55.06 14.40
C ILE A 93 -33.59 -54.77 15.17
N PRO A 94 -33.51 -53.67 15.94
CA PRO A 94 -32.33 -53.36 16.74
C PRO A 94 -32.18 -54.42 17.85
N ASN A 95 -30.95 -54.89 18.06
CA ASN A 95 -30.68 -55.79 19.18
C ASN A 95 -30.71 -55.03 20.52
N LEU A 96 -30.68 -55.77 21.62
CA LEU A 96 -30.79 -55.21 22.96
C LEU A 96 -29.74 -54.13 23.27
N ASP A 97 -28.49 -54.31 22.83
CA ASP A 97 -27.43 -53.34 23.10
C ASP A 97 -27.56 -52.09 22.24
N GLU A 98 -28.07 -52.23 21.02
CA GLU A 98 -28.40 -51.09 20.16
C GLU A 98 -29.55 -50.26 20.75
N ILE A 99 -30.60 -50.91 21.26
CA ILE A 99 -31.69 -50.24 21.97
C ILE A 99 -31.15 -49.50 23.19
N LYS A 100 -30.35 -50.18 24.04
CA LYS A 100 -29.75 -49.54 25.22
C LYS A 100 -28.94 -48.31 24.85
N ARG A 101 -28.16 -48.34 23.77
CA ARG A 101 -27.37 -47.18 23.33
C ARG A 101 -28.24 -46.05 22.77
N LEU A 102 -29.26 -46.37 21.98
CA LEU A 102 -30.22 -45.38 21.44
C LEU A 102 -31.04 -44.71 22.54
N VAL A 103 -31.35 -45.44 23.62
CA VAL A 103 -32.13 -44.94 24.76
C VAL A 103 -31.23 -44.24 25.81
N ARG A 104 -29.99 -44.70 26.03
CA ARG A 104 -29.05 -44.12 27.02
C ARG A 104 -28.54 -42.73 26.66
N THR A 105 -28.66 -42.27 25.42
CA THR A 105 -28.35 -40.87 25.01
C THR A 105 -29.43 -39.89 25.53
N SER A 106 -29.82 -40.04 26.81
CA SER A 106 -31.19 -39.94 27.32
C SER A 106 -31.78 -38.55 27.52
N ILE A 107 -31.08 -37.46 27.20
CA ILE A 107 -31.69 -36.12 27.34
C ILE A 107 -32.59 -35.82 26.12
N GLU A 108 -32.25 -36.31 24.93
CA GLU A 108 -32.82 -35.84 23.66
C GLU A 108 -33.50 -36.92 22.81
N TYR A 109 -33.79 -38.11 23.36
CA TYR A 109 -34.49 -39.16 22.60
C TYR A 109 -35.86 -38.63 22.10
N PRO A 110 -36.11 -38.61 20.77
CA PRO A 110 -37.24 -37.90 20.15
C PRO A 110 -38.64 -38.34 20.61
N ASN A 111 -38.76 -39.53 21.19
CA ASN A 111 -40.04 -40.20 21.45
C ASN A 111 -40.37 -40.24 22.96
N LYS A 112 -39.92 -39.24 23.74
CA LYS A 112 -40.17 -39.15 25.20
C LYS A 112 -41.61 -38.81 25.58
N THR A 113 -42.46 -38.42 24.65
CA THR A 113 -43.80 -37.88 24.91
C THR A 113 -44.90 -38.90 24.61
N ARG A 114 -45.22 -39.72 25.62
CA ARG A 114 -46.50 -40.39 25.93
C ARG A 114 -46.19 -41.65 26.76
N ASP A 115 -46.40 -41.59 28.08
CA ASP A 115 -46.49 -42.70 29.04
C ASP A 115 -45.77 -44.03 28.70
N VAL A 116 -44.48 -43.95 28.41
CA VAL A 116 -43.56 -45.08 28.56
C VAL A 116 -42.43 -44.59 29.46
N GLU A 117 -42.69 -44.53 30.77
CA GLU A 117 -41.65 -44.33 31.77
C GLU A 117 -40.66 -45.51 31.72
N MET A 118 -39.50 -45.32 31.08
CA MET A 118 -38.32 -46.13 31.42
C MET A 118 -37.63 -45.49 32.63
N LYS A 119 -38.20 -45.71 33.83
CA LYS A 119 -37.58 -45.32 35.10
C LYS A 119 -36.38 -46.22 35.39
N PHE A 120 -35.17 -45.67 35.28
CA PHE A 120 -33.95 -46.26 35.83
C PHE A 120 -33.66 -45.63 37.20
N LYS A 121 -34.27 -46.19 38.23
CA LYS A 121 -33.87 -46.11 39.63
C LYS A 121 -34.38 -47.41 40.27
N ASP A 122 -33.48 -48.17 40.89
CA ASP A 122 -33.78 -49.37 41.68
C ASP A 122 -34.04 -50.70 40.91
N GLY A 123 -33.19 -51.03 39.93
CA GLY A 123 -32.94 -52.44 39.56
C GLY A 123 -33.92 -53.14 38.60
N ILE A 124 -34.99 -52.47 38.15
CA ILE A 124 -35.95 -53.06 37.20
C ILE A 124 -35.44 -52.95 35.75
N ARG A 125 -35.21 -54.11 35.11
CA ARG A 125 -34.75 -54.23 33.70
C ARG A 125 -35.93 -54.53 32.78
N ALA A 126 -36.10 -53.79 31.68
CA ALA A 126 -37.01 -54.12 30.57
C ALA A 126 -36.18 -54.56 29.34
N PHE A 127 -36.43 -55.77 28.81
CA PHE A 127 -35.67 -56.36 27.68
C PHE A 127 -36.55 -56.73 26.48
N LEU A 128 -36.31 -56.18 25.28
CA LEU A 128 -36.84 -56.73 24.03
C LEU A 128 -36.20 -58.12 23.78
N LEU A 129 -36.99 -59.20 23.86
CA LEU A 129 -36.59 -60.57 23.52
C LEU A 129 -37.19 -60.93 22.16
N CYS A 130 -36.33 -61.18 21.17
CA CYS A 130 -36.65 -62.00 20.01
C CYS A 130 -36.39 -63.47 20.38
N ASP A 131 -37.29 -64.38 20.01
CA ASP A 131 -36.96 -65.81 19.98
C ASP A 131 -35.94 -66.12 18.86
N ASP A 132 -35.27 -67.27 18.98
CA ASP A 132 -34.20 -67.72 18.08
C ASP A 132 -34.65 -67.97 16.62
N MET A 133 -35.95 -67.76 16.31
CA MET A 133 -36.53 -67.85 14.97
C MET A 133 -37.01 -66.50 14.43
N GLY A 134 -36.84 -65.41 15.19
CA GLY A 134 -37.18 -64.06 14.78
C GLY A 134 -38.68 -63.85 14.54
N LYS A 135 -39.58 -64.47 15.31
CA LYS A 135 -41.04 -64.36 15.05
C LYS A 135 -41.86 -63.58 16.08
N THR A 136 -41.32 -63.21 17.25
CA THR A 136 -42.07 -62.42 18.25
C THR A 136 -41.19 -61.43 19.02
N ALA A 137 -41.79 -60.32 19.50
CA ALA A 137 -41.15 -59.35 20.41
C ALA A 137 -41.85 -59.35 21.78
N ARG A 138 -41.13 -59.67 22.86
CA ARG A 138 -41.60 -59.50 24.26
C ARG A 138 -40.74 -58.47 24.99
N TYR A 139 -41.28 -57.78 26.01
CA TYR A 139 -40.45 -57.20 27.06
C TYR A 139 -40.49 -58.03 28.36
N ARG A 140 -39.35 -58.20 29.06
CA ARG A 140 -39.30 -58.79 30.41
C ARG A 140 -38.97 -57.71 31.45
N ILE A 141 -39.86 -57.50 32.43
CA ILE A 141 -39.62 -56.71 33.66
C ILE A 141 -39.22 -57.69 34.76
N GLU A 142 -38.03 -57.55 35.35
CA GLU A 142 -37.67 -58.30 36.57
C GLU A 142 -38.24 -57.58 37.81
N SER A 143 -39.47 -57.96 38.18
CA SER A 143 -40.14 -57.73 39.48
C SER A 143 -41.12 -58.91 39.70
N PRO A 144 -41.50 -59.31 40.93
CA PRO A 144 -42.29 -60.51 41.15
C PRO A 144 -43.74 -60.29 40.67
N GLY A 145 -43.98 -60.58 39.39
CA GLY A 145 -45.27 -60.45 38.72
C GLY A 145 -45.08 -60.32 37.22
N VAL A 146 -45.48 -61.34 36.46
CA VAL A 146 -45.43 -61.32 34.99
C VAL A 146 -46.57 -60.44 34.49
N PHE A 147 -46.25 -59.25 33.98
CA PHE A 147 -47.17 -58.46 33.17
C PHE A 147 -46.72 -58.48 31.71
N SER A 148 -47.61 -58.94 30.82
CA SER A 148 -47.49 -58.78 29.37
C SER A 148 -48.29 -57.56 28.94
N GLY A 149 -47.62 -56.56 28.36
CA GLY A 149 -48.26 -55.41 27.73
C GLY A 149 -47.82 -55.26 26.27
N PRO A 150 -48.53 -54.44 25.47
CA PRO A 150 -48.15 -54.19 24.08
C PRO A 150 -46.75 -53.54 24.00
N ALA A 151 -45.98 -53.92 22.98
CA ALA A 151 -44.66 -53.37 22.70
C ALA A 151 -44.63 -52.76 21.29
N SER A 152 -43.90 -51.65 21.13
CA SER A 152 -43.63 -51.06 19.82
C SER A 152 -42.33 -51.64 19.26
N ILE A 153 -42.36 -52.20 18.05
CA ILE A 153 -41.17 -52.60 17.30
C ILE A 153 -40.76 -51.42 16.41
N PHE A 154 -39.51 -50.97 16.53
CA PHE A 154 -38.97 -49.90 15.70
C PHE A 154 -37.95 -50.48 14.71
N PRO A 155 -38.25 -50.51 13.39
CA PRO A 155 -37.26 -50.92 12.40
C PRO A 155 -36.10 -49.92 12.36
N ILE A 156 -34.87 -50.44 12.20
CA ILE A 156 -33.67 -49.63 11.97
C ILE A 156 -32.99 -49.98 10.64
N ILE A 157 -32.41 -48.98 10.00
CA ILE A 157 -31.41 -49.15 8.94
C ILE A 157 -30.05 -48.80 9.53
N ARG A 158 -29.05 -49.65 9.30
CA ARG A 158 -27.65 -49.37 9.66
C ARG A 158 -26.96 -48.74 8.47
N ILE A 159 -26.42 -47.56 8.68
CA ILE A 159 -25.69 -46.80 7.67
C ILE A 159 -24.22 -47.20 7.78
N GLU A 160 -23.60 -47.50 6.62
CA GLU A 160 -22.18 -47.80 6.52
C GLU A 160 -21.48 -46.79 5.61
N PRO A 161 -20.26 -46.31 5.97
CA PRO A 161 -19.55 -46.60 7.21
C PRO A 161 -20.20 -45.95 8.45
N LYS A 162 -19.99 -46.54 9.64
CA LYS A 162 -20.56 -46.06 10.92
C LYS A 162 -19.93 -44.76 11.45
N ASN A 163 -20.06 -43.68 10.71
CA ASN A 163 -19.57 -42.36 11.07
C ASN A 163 -20.45 -41.26 10.44
N VAL A 164 -20.14 -40.00 10.74
CA VAL A 164 -20.85 -38.83 10.22
C VAL A 164 -20.82 -38.77 8.68
N PHE A 165 -19.75 -39.29 8.06
CA PHE A 165 -19.65 -39.36 6.61
C PHE A 165 -20.66 -40.34 6.02
N GLY A 166 -20.81 -41.53 6.59
CA GLY A 166 -21.84 -42.49 6.20
C GLY A 166 -23.24 -41.88 6.33
N VAL A 167 -23.48 -41.11 7.39
CA VAL A 167 -24.76 -40.40 7.60
C VAL A 167 -25.01 -39.35 6.52
N LEU A 168 -24.03 -38.50 6.20
CA LEU A 168 -24.13 -37.53 5.10
C LEU A 168 -24.36 -38.25 3.76
N LYS A 169 -23.65 -39.36 3.55
CA LYS A 169 -23.79 -40.26 2.40
C LYS A 169 -25.23 -40.74 2.24
N PHE A 170 -25.81 -41.30 3.28
CA PHE A 170 -27.19 -41.78 3.28
C PHE A 170 -28.21 -40.67 2.99
N ILE A 171 -27.98 -39.46 3.53
CA ILE A 171 -28.83 -38.29 3.31
C ILE A 171 -28.81 -37.85 1.85
N LEU A 172 -27.63 -37.81 1.23
CA LEU A 172 -27.45 -37.41 -0.18
C LEU A 172 -27.98 -38.47 -1.15
N ASP A 173 -27.65 -39.76 -0.92
CA ASP A 173 -28.14 -40.90 -1.73
C ASP A 173 -29.68 -40.92 -1.82
N ASN A 174 -30.37 -40.48 -0.76
CA ASN A 174 -31.82 -40.55 -0.66
C ASN A 174 -32.52 -39.20 -0.73
N LYS A 175 -31.79 -38.12 -1.09
CA LYS A 175 -32.31 -36.75 -1.22
C LYS A 175 -33.13 -36.30 0.00
N LEU A 176 -32.61 -36.58 1.20
CA LEU A 176 -33.30 -36.29 2.47
C LEU A 176 -33.12 -34.83 2.88
N ILE A 177 -34.21 -34.20 3.32
CA ILE A 177 -34.23 -32.80 3.77
C ILE A 177 -34.16 -32.79 5.29
N ILE A 178 -33.15 -32.14 5.87
CA ILE A 178 -32.94 -32.09 7.32
C ILE A 178 -33.74 -30.94 7.93
N LYS A 179 -34.66 -31.25 8.85
CA LYS A 179 -35.57 -30.30 9.51
C LYS A 179 -34.88 -29.40 10.54
N ASN A 180 -33.89 -29.92 11.25
CA ASN A 180 -33.20 -29.22 12.34
C ASN A 180 -31.89 -28.55 11.93
N PHE A 181 -31.71 -28.30 10.62
CA PHE A 181 -30.70 -27.37 10.13
C PHE A 181 -31.07 -25.95 10.58
N LYS A 182 -30.11 -25.26 11.19
CA LYS A 182 -30.29 -23.88 11.62
C LYS A 182 -29.88 -22.92 10.50
N ASN A 183 -28.92 -23.32 9.66
CA ASN A 183 -28.47 -22.54 8.52
C ASN A 183 -29.23 -22.93 7.24
N LYS A 184 -29.92 -21.97 6.64
CA LYS A 184 -30.59 -22.16 5.33
C LYS A 184 -29.58 -22.40 4.19
N GLU A 185 -28.37 -21.86 4.32
CA GLU A 185 -27.29 -22.02 3.34
C GLU A 185 -26.88 -23.48 3.21
N SER A 186 -26.67 -24.19 4.33
CA SER A 186 -26.29 -25.61 4.32
C SER A 186 -27.36 -26.51 3.73
N LEU A 187 -28.64 -26.13 3.83
CA LEU A 187 -29.75 -26.86 3.19
C LEU A 187 -29.75 -26.69 1.67
N ASN A 188 -29.48 -25.47 1.19
CA ASN A 188 -29.31 -25.20 -0.24
C ASN A 188 -28.10 -25.95 -0.80
N ILE A 189 -26.97 -25.87 -0.10
CA ILE A 189 -25.74 -26.61 -0.39
C ILE A 189 -26.03 -28.11 -0.53
N LEU A 190 -26.66 -28.75 0.47
CA LEU A 190 -27.06 -30.17 0.41
C LEU A 190 -27.89 -30.51 -0.83
N THR A 191 -28.81 -29.61 -1.20
CA THR A 191 -29.70 -29.81 -2.34
C THR A 191 -28.94 -29.81 -3.67
N GLU A 192 -27.98 -28.89 -3.82
CA GLU A 192 -27.09 -28.78 -5.00
C GLU A 192 -26.13 -29.98 -5.10
N PHE A 193 -25.57 -30.43 -3.96
CA PHE A 193 -24.58 -31.50 -3.91
C PHE A 193 -25.11 -32.92 -4.19
N ASN A 194 -26.43 -33.13 -4.16
CA ASN A 194 -27.06 -34.39 -4.58
C ASN A 194 -26.61 -34.85 -5.99
N SER A 195 -26.17 -33.91 -6.85
CA SER A 195 -25.69 -34.18 -8.21
C SER A 195 -24.22 -34.64 -8.28
N VAL A 196 -23.37 -34.19 -7.37
CA VAL A 196 -21.90 -34.43 -7.34
C VAL A 196 -21.53 -35.63 -6.49
N TYR A 197 -22.42 -35.99 -5.57
CA TYR A 197 -22.22 -37.01 -4.57
C TYR A 197 -21.77 -38.41 -5.10
N PRO A 198 -22.26 -38.91 -6.25
CA PRO A 198 -21.78 -40.18 -6.85
C PRO A 198 -20.29 -40.20 -7.23
N LEU A 199 -19.62 -39.04 -7.18
CA LEU A 199 -18.24 -38.80 -7.60
C LEU A 199 -17.29 -38.57 -6.41
N LEU A 200 -17.76 -38.73 -5.17
CA LEU A 200 -16.92 -38.63 -3.96
C LEU A 200 -16.22 -39.97 -3.66
N CYS A 201 -14.92 -39.93 -3.37
CA CYS A 201 -14.19 -41.07 -2.81
C CYS A 201 -14.65 -41.31 -1.36
N SER A 202 -15.09 -42.53 -1.07
CA SER A 202 -15.53 -42.92 0.26
C SER A 202 -14.41 -42.82 1.30
N GLU A 203 -14.80 -42.49 2.54
CA GLU A 203 -13.98 -42.28 3.76
C GLU A 203 -13.28 -40.92 3.93
N SER A 204 -12.86 -40.23 2.85
CA SER A 204 -12.10 -38.97 2.98
C SER A 204 -12.73 -37.73 2.37
N LEU A 205 -13.93 -37.82 1.77
CA LEU A 205 -14.58 -36.72 1.02
C LEU A 205 -13.69 -36.08 -0.05
N LYS A 206 -12.68 -36.81 -0.51
CA LYS A 206 -11.91 -36.38 -1.67
C LYS A 206 -12.76 -36.60 -2.89
N LEU A 207 -12.91 -35.58 -3.71
CA LEU A 207 -13.55 -35.71 -5.01
C LEU A 207 -12.71 -36.66 -5.88
N ASP A 208 -13.33 -37.67 -6.50
CA ASP A 208 -12.68 -38.58 -7.45
C ASP A 208 -12.40 -37.79 -8.73
N ARG A 209 -11.23 -37.15 -8.76
CA ARG A 209 -10.83 -36.24 -9.83
C ARG A 209 -10.89 -36.92 -11.19
N ASP A 210 -10.47 -38.18 -11.27
CA ASP A 210 -10.43 -38.95 -12.53
C ASP A 210 -11.83 -39.31 -13.03
N LYS A 211 -12.75 -39.65 -12.13
CA LYS A 211 -14.15 -39.93 -12.47
C LYS A 211 -14.89 -38.67 -12.90
N ILE A 212 -14.73 -37.58 -12.15
CA ILE A 212 -15.31 -36.26 -12.49
C ILE A 212 -14.80 -35.80 -13.86
N TYR A 213 -13.50 -35.93 -14.12
CA TYR A 213 -12.89 -35.53 -15.38
C TYR A 213 -13.45 -36.31 -16.59
N LYS A 214 -13.63 -37.63 -16.44
CA LYS A 214 -14.24 -38.48 -17.48
C LYS A 214 -15.70 -38.14 -17.74
N ASP A 215 -16.49 -37.91 -16.70
CA ASP A 215 -17.92 -37.62 -16.82
C ASP A 215 -18.20 -36.19 -17.31
N LEU A 216 -17.26 -35.26 -17.12
CA LEU A 216 -17.29 -33.91 -17.71
C LEU A 216 -17.05 -33.93 -19.21
N LYS A 217 -16.17 -34.81 -19.73
CA LYS A 217 -15.94 -34.99 -21.17
C LYS A 217 -17.18 -35.51 -21.91
N ASN A 218 -18.09 -36.18 -21.21
CA ASN A 218 -19.32 -36.76 -21.77
C ASN A 218 -20.56 -35.84 -21.65
N ASP A 219 -20.38 -34.55 -21.33
CA ASP A 219 -21.43 -33.52 -21.22
C ASP A 219 -22.52 -33.76 -20.14
N SER A 220 -22.47 -34.89 -19.41
CA SER A 220 -23.45 -35.28 -18.38
C SER A 220 -23.46 -34.39 -17.14
N LEU A 221 -22.40 -33.63 -16.89
CA LEU A 221 -22.19 -32.90 -15.62
C LEU A 221 -22.30 -31.37 -15.72
N LYS A 222 -22.88 -30.81 -16.80
CA LYS A 222 -23.07 -29.35 -16.98
C LYS A 222 -23.80 -28.65 -15.82
N TYR A 223 -24.62 -29.37 -15.07
CA TYR A 223 -25.38 -28.85 -13.93
C TYR A 223 -24.57 -28.76 -12.62
N ILE A 224 -23.45 -29.47 -12.49
CA ILE A 224 -22.66 -29.54 -11.25
C ILE A 224 -22.04 -28.19 -10.87
N PHE A 225 -21.63 -27.41 -11.86
CA PHE A 225 -20.95 -26.13 -11.67
C PHE A 225 -21.89 -24.94 -11.89
N LYS A 226 -23.19 -25.13 -11.68
CA LYS A 226 -24.15 -24.03 -11.71
C LYS A 226 -23.98 -23.23 -10.41
N ASN A 227 -23.13 -22.22 -10.46
CA ASN A 227 -22.93 -21.31 -9.33
C ASN A 227 -24.17 -20.42 -9.13
N ASN A 228 -24.45 -20.06 -7.87
CA ASN A 228 -25.40 -18.99 -7.58
C ASN A 228 -24.89 -17.71 -8.25
N ILE A 229 -25.75 -17.04 -9.02
CA ILE A 229 -25.37 -15.83 -9.77
C ILE A 229 -24.88 -14.73 -8.82
N GLU A 230 -25.35 -14.72 -7.57
CA GLU A 230 -24.94 -13.75 -6.56
C GLU A 230 -23.47 -13.92 -6.15
N ASP A 231 -22.97 -15.15 -6.02
CA ASP A 231 -21.57 -15.41 -5.65
C ASP A 231 -20.60 -14.98 -6.75
N ILE A 232 -20.99 -15.21 -8.00
CA ILE A 232 -20.23 -14.76 -9.17
C ILE A 232 -20.23 -13.24 -9.27
N TYR A 233 -21.38 -12.61 -9.03
CA TYR A 233 -21.48 -11.16 -9.02
C TYR A 233 -20.57 -10.59 -7.94
N ASP A 234 -20.60 -11.15 -6.73
CA ASP A 234 -19.68 -10.73 -5.66
C ASP A 234 -18.20 -10.95 -6.04
N GLU A 235 -17.89 -12.08 -6.66
CA GLU A 235 -16.53 -12.40 -7.12
C GLU A 235 -16.00 -11.33 -8.09
N PHE A 236 -16.71 -11.02 -9.17
CA PHE A 236 -16.22 -10.05 -10.16
C PHE A 236 -16.39 -8.60 -9.71
N LEU A 237 -17.54 -8.23 -9.15
CA LEU A 237 -17.81 -6.85 -8.72
C LEU A 237 -16.89 -6.41 -7.57
N ASN A 238 -16.46 -7.33 -6.69
CA ASN A 238 -15.54 -7.03 -5.59
C ASN A 238 -14.10 -7.51 -5.85
N TYR A 239 -13.73 -7.82 -7.10
CA TYR A 239 -12.36 -8.26 -7.42
C TYR A 239 -11.31 -7.23 -7.01
N ASP A 240 -11.41 -6.00 -7.53
CA ASP A 240 -10.48 -4.93 -7.18
C ASP A 240 -10.65 -4.43 -5.72
N LYS A 241 -11.83 -4.60 -5.13
CA LYS A 241 -12.02 -4.37 -3.68
C LYS A 241 -11.15 -5.30 -2.84
N ARG A 242 -11.12 -6.60 -3.16
CA ARG A 242 -10.27 -7.57 -2.46
C ARG A 242 -8.79 -7.34 -2.76
N ARG A 243 -8.47 -6.99 -4.00
CA ARG A 243 -7.09 -6.83 -4.50
C ARG A 243 -6.38 -5.58 -3.98
N ILE A 244 -7.05 -4.44 -4.10
CA ILE A 244 -6.45 -3.10 -3.90
C ILE A 244 -7.32 -2.20 -3.02
N GLY A 245 -8.38 -2.71 -2.41
CA GLY A 245 -9.16 -1.96 -1.43
C GLY A 245 -10.06 -0.85 -2.00
N ILE A 246 -10.31 -0.79 -3.31
CA ILE A 246 -11.29 0.15 -3.88
C ILE A 246 -12.74 -0.27 -3.58
N GLU A 247 -13.70 0.64 -3.75
CA GLU A 247 -15.11 0.27 -3.66
C GLU A 247 -15.48 -0.72 -4.77
N GLY A 248 -16.33 -1.70 -4.44
CA GLY A 248 -16.83 -2.67 -5.40
C GLY A 248 -17.69 -2.02 -6.49
N TYR A 249 -17.69 -2.62 -7.67
CA TYR A 249 -18.46 -2.15 -8.80
C TYR A 249 -19.96 -2.39 -8.61
N ASP A 250 -20.78 -1.55 -9.22
CA ASP A 250 -22.22 -1.75 -9.23
C ASP A 250 -22.63 -2.87 -10.20
N LYS A 251 -23.80 -3.48 -9.97
CA LYS A 251 -24.28 -4.62 -10.76
C LYS A 251 -24.38 -4.34 -12.27
N LYS A 252 -24.53 -3.08 -12.70
CA LYS A 252 -24.58 -2.76 -14.14
C LYS A 252 -23.27 -3.00 -14.86
N LEU A 253 -22.14 -3.13 -14.15
CA LEU A 253 -20.90 -3.58 -14.78
C LEU A 253 -21.09 -4.94 -15.48
N LEU A 254 -21.85 -5.85 -14.88
CA LEU A 254 -22.08 -7.20 -15.42
C LEU A 254 -23.36 -7.32 -16.26
N GLU A 255 -24.25 -6.33 -16.24
CA GLU A 255 -25.56 -6.39 -16.92
C GLU A 255 -25.67 -5.47 -18.14
N ASP A 256 -24.90 -4.38 -18.21
CA ASP A 256 -24.98 -3.39 -19.29
C ASP A 256 -24.01 -3.73 -20.43
N ILE A 257 -24.54 -3.85 -21.64
CA ILE A 257 -23.77 -4.20 -22.84
C ILE A 257 -22.68 -3.17 -23.21
N ASN A 258 -22.81 -1.94 -22.74
CA ASN A 258 -21.80 -0.88 -22.96
C ASN A 258 -20.68 -0.91 -21.91
N ARG A 259 -20.85 -1.72 -20.84
CA ARG A 259 -19.86 -1.92 -19.78
C ARG A 259 -19.26 -3.32 -19.93
N GLY A 260 -19.04 -4.02 -18.83
CA GLY A 260 -18.48 -5.36 -18.79
C GLY A 260 -17.17 -5.43 -18.02
N ASP A 261 -16.87 -6.64 -17.57
CA ASP A 261 -15.72 -6.95 -16.73
C ASP A 261 -14.55 -7.52 -17.56
N TRP A 262 -13.34 -7.02 -17.31
CA TRP A 262 -12.09 -7.44 -17.95
C TRP A 262 -11.68 -8.87 -17.60
N ASP A 263 -11.90 -9.29 -16.36
CA ASP A 263 -11.47 -10.57 -15.85
C ASP A 263 -12.39 -11.68 -16.39
N LEU A 264 -13.68 -11.40 -16.63
CA LEU A 264 -14.57 -12.27 -17.41
C LEU A 264 -14.07 -12.51 -18.85
N TYR A 265 -13.53 -11.46 -19.49
CA TYR A 265 -12.99 -11.58 -20.85
C TYR A 265 -11.76 -12.50 -20.90
N LYS A 266 -10.91 -12.47 -19.87
CA LYS A 266 -9.77 -13.38 -19.71
C LYS A 266 -10.21 -14.85 -19.71
N TYR A 267 -11.24 -15.19 -18.93
CA TYR A 267 -11.78 -16.56 -18.83
C TYR A 267 -12.45 -17.04 -20.11
N GLU A 268 -13.06 -16.17 -20.89
CA GLU A 268 -13.71 -16.59 -22.13
C GLU A 268 -12.72 -16.85 -23.27
N PHE A 269 -11.68 -16.03 -23.40
CA PHE A 269 -10.87 -15.95 -24.62
C PHE A 269 -9.39 -16.35 -24.46
N ASN A 270 -8.78 -16.16 -23.30
CA ASN A 270 -7.32 -16.25 -23.15
C ASN A 270 -6.84 -17.48 -22.35
N ASN A 271 -7.68 -18.03 -21.46
CA ASN A 271 -7.28 -19.11 -20.54
C ASN A 271 -8.13 -20.38 -20.72
N LYS A 272 -8.17 -20.96 -21.93
CA LYS A 272 -8.77 -22.28 -22.11
C LYS A 272 -7.71 -23.37 -22.02
N LYS A 273 -7.71 -24.12 -20.93
CA LYS A 273 -6.97 -25.38 -20.79
C LYS A 273 -7.92 -26.55 -21.02
N GLU A 274 -7.37 -27.67 -21.48
CA GLU A 274 -8.14 -28.93 -21.69
C GLU A 274 -8.74 -29.47 -20.37
N SER A 275 -8.25 -28.97 -19.23
CA SER A 275 -8.74 -29.30 -17.89
C SER A 275 -9.89 -28.42 -17.39
N ASP A 276 -10.29 -27.38 -18.12
CA ASP A 276 -11.24 -26.39 -17.63
C ASP A 276 -12.69 -26.85 -17.79
N VAL A 277 -13.54 -26.42 -16.85
CA VAL A 277 -14.98 -26.71 -16.83
C VAL A 277 -15.80 -25.50 -17.20
N TYR A 278 -16.99 -25.77 -17.74
CA TYR A 278 -18.01 -24.77 -17.98
C TYR A 278 -18.80 -24.48 -16.71
N VAL A 279 -18.72 -23.24 -16.25
CA VAL A 279 -19.68 -22.67 -15.30
C VAL A 279 -20.75 -21.97 -16.11
N TYR A 280 -22.00 -22.40 -15.99
CA TYR A 280 -23.14 -21.84 -16.72
C TYR A 280 -23.91 -20.84 -15.85
N PHE A 281 -24.46 -19.82 -16.51
CA PHE A 281 -25.26 -18.78 -15.87
C PHE A 281 -26.72 -18.85 -16.36
N ASP A 282 -27.65 -18.58 -15.45
CA ASP A 282 -29.08 -18.47 -15.79
C ASP A 282 -29.39 -17.19 -16.59
N LYS A 283 -28.56 -16.15 -16.43
CA LYS A 283 -28.64 -14.88 -17.17
C LYS A 283 -27.30 -14.59 -17.83
N GLU A 284 -27.35 -13.89 -18.96
CA GLU A 284 -26.13 -13.38 -19.60
C GLU A 284 -25.45 -12.34 -18.71
N ILE A 285 -24.13 -12.43 -18.62
CA ILE A 285 -23.27 -11.41 -18.01
C ILE A 285 -22.34 -10.83 -19.07
N VAL A 286 -21.86 -9.60 -18.87
CA VAL A 286 -21.10 -8.87 -19.90
C VAL A 286 -19.60 -8.93 -19.59
N ALA A 287 -18.84 -9.52 -20.51
CA ALA A 287 -17.39 -9.45 -20.55
C ALA A 287 -16.94 -8.29 -21.44
N ARG A 288 -15.89 -7.57 -21.04
CA ARG A 288 -15.35 -6.43 -21.80
C ARG A 288 -13.91 -6.67 -22.20
N ASN A 289 -13.61 -6.50 -23.48
CA ASN A 289 -12.25 -6.57 -23.98
C ASN A 289 -11.44 -5.38 -23.45
N PRO A 290 -10.38 -5.61 -22.65
CA PRO A 290 -9.58 -4.51 -22.12
C PRO A 290 -8.97 -3.60 -23.19
N MET A 291 -8.69 -4.13 -24.39
CA MET A 291 -8.15 -3.33 -25.51
C MET A 291 -9.09 -2.18 -25.91
N SER A 292 -10.40 -2.31 -25.65
CA SER A 292 -11.40 -1.28 -25.95
C SER A 292 -11.46 -0.17 -24.90
N ASP A 293 -10.78 -0.32 -23.77
CA ASP A 293 -10.72 0.68 -22.69
C ASP A 293 -9.42 1.47 -22.67
N ILE A 294 -8.56 1.26 -23.66
CA ILE A 294 -7.34 2.05 -23.83
C ILE A 294 -7.71 3.50 -24.12
N LYS A 295 -7.19 4.41 -23.31
CA LYS A 295 -7.23 5.86 -23.53
C LYS A 295 -6.10 6.23 -24.49
N GLU A 296 -6.37 6.15 -25.79
CA GLU A 296 -5.34 6.35 -26.83
C GLU A 296 -4.67 7.74 -26.76
N ASN A 297 -5.41 8.77 -26.33
CA ASN A 297 -4.86 10.12 -26.11
C ASN A 297 -4.60 10.40 -24.61
N GLY A 298 -4.72 9.38 -23.77
CA GLY A 298 -4.62 9.51 -22.31
C GLY A 298 -3.18 9.59 -21.85
N ILE A 299 -2.83 10.66 -21.13
CA ILE A 299 -1.51 10.86 -20.55
C ILE A 299 -1.67 11.10 -19.05
N VAL A 300 -0.80 10.47 -18.26
CA VAL A 300 -0.81 10.58 -16.80
C VAL A 300 0.53 11.14 -16.30
N ALA A 301 0.48 12.23 -15.57
CA ALA A 301 1.61 12.75 -14.80
C ALA A 301 1.51 12.25 -13.35
N ILE A 302 2.61 11.71 -12.84
CA ILE A 302 2.72 11.26 -11.45
C ILE A 302 3.86 12.04 -10.80
N ASP A 303 3.50 12.85 -9.82
CA ASP A 303 4.47 13.42 -8.90
C ASP A 303 4.71 12.45 -7.75
N PHE A 304 5.79 11.67 -7.85
CA PHE A 304 6.22 10.76 -6.79
C PHE A 304 6.95 11.56 -5.70
N GLY A 305 6.21 12.29 -4.88
CA GLY A 305 6.75 13.15 -3.82
C GLY A 305 7.24 12.38 -2.57
N THR A 306 8.03 13.06 -1.73
CA THR A 306 8.59 12.46 -0.50
C THR A 306 7.53 12.12 0.55
N LYS A 307 6.47 12.94 0.65
CA LYS A 307 5.39 12.77 1.64
C LYS A 307 4.07 12.36 1.01
N SER A 308 3.81 12.82 -0.21
CA SER A 308 2.58 12.54 -0.93
C SER A 308 2.86 12.35 -2.40
N THR A 309 2.13 11.43 -3.02
CA THR A 309 2.09 11.19 -4.45
C THR A 309 0.84 11.81 -5.04
N VAL A 310 1.01 12.64 -6.07
CA VAL A 310 -0.09 13.28 -6.81
C VAL A 310 -0.17 12.69 -8.20
N VAL A 311 -1.39 12.48 -8.70
CA VAL A 311 -1.63 11.98 -10.04
C VAL A 311 -2.55 12.96 -10.77
N VAL A 312 -2.15 13.39 -11.96
CA VAL A 312 -2.94 14.24 -12.86
C VAL A 312 -3.02 13.56 -14.21
N TYR A 313 -4.17 13.59 -14.86
CA TYR A 313 -4.34 13.00 -16.18
C TYR A 313 -5.03 13.97 -17.14
N GLN A 314 -4.81 13.71 -18.43
CA GLN A 314 -5.42 14.41 -19.54
C GLN A 314 -5.86 13.38 -20.58
N GLU A 315 -7.04 13.53 -21.17
CA GLU A 315 -7.57 12.60 -22.19
C GLU A 315 -7.78 13.30 -23.55
N LYS A 316 -9.03 13.46 -24.01
CA LYS A 316 -9.35 13.97 -25.35
C LYS A 316 -9.21 15.49 -25.49
N ASN A 317 -9.33 16.20 -24.38
CA ASN A 317 -9.35 17.65 -24.32
C ASN A 317 -8.04 18.09 -23.66
N GLU A 318 -7.62 19.33 -23.87
CA GLU A 318 -6.47 19.89 -23.14
C GLU A 318 -6.73 20.14 -21.64
N HIS A 319 -7.83 19.59 -21.12
CA HIS A 319 -8.25 19.74 -19.74
C HIS A 319 -7.57 18.71 -18.84
N SER A 320 -6.71 19.19 -17.93
CA SER A 320 -5.98 18.38 -16.95
C SER A 320 -6.79 18.23 -15.65
N ILE A 321 -6.92 17.00 -15.16
CA ILE A 321 -7.75 16.68 -13.98
C ILE A 321 -6.92 15.89 -12.96
N PRO A 322 -6.96 16.24 -11.66
CA PRO A 322 -6.29 15.45 -10.63
C PRO A 322 -7.07 14.17 -10.33
N MET A 323 -6.37 13.09 -10.01
CA MET A 323 -6.95 11.77 -9.74
C MET A 323 -6.78 11.40 -8.25
N ARG A 324 -7.85 10.89 -7.63
CA ARG A 324 -7.82 10.35 -6.27
C ARG A 324 -7.27 8.93 -6.26
N ILE A 325 -6.32 8.63 -5.37
CA ILE A 325 -5.68 7.31 -5.27
C ILE A 325 -5.86 6.75 -3.85
N GLY A 326 -6.41 5.55 -3.71
CA GLY A 326 -6.58 4.95 -2.37
C GLY A 326 -7.57 5.66 -1.45
N ALA A 327 -8.53 6.41 -2.00
CA ALA A 327 -9.64 6.96 -1.22
C ALA A 327 -10.59 5.83 -0.78
N ILE A 328 -10.87 5.78 0.53
CA ILE A 328 -11.66 4.71 1.18
C ILE A 328 -13.13 4.72 0.74
N ASN A 329 -13.66 5.88 0.34
CA ASN A 329 -15.05 6.03 -0.04
C ASN A 329 -15.21 7.10 -1.14
N PHE A 330 -15.58 6.68 -2.35
CA PHE A 330 -15.80 7.60 -3.47
C PHE A 330 -17.15 8.34 -3.39
N LYS A 331 -18.05 7.95 -2.47
CA LYS A 331 -19.38 8.53 -2.26
C LYS A 331 -19.42 9.68 -1.24
N SER A 332 -18.36 9.88 -0.46
CA SER A 332 -18.25 11.06 0.41
C SER A 332 -17.92 12.31 -0.40
N GLU A 333 -18.21 13.48 0.18
CA GLU A 333 -17.79 14.77 -0.37
C GLU A 333 -16.30 14.75 -0.73
N VAL A 334 -15.98 15.31 -1.89
CA VAL A 334 -14.61 15.35 -2.41
C VAL A 334 -13.84 16.41 -1.63
N LEU A 335 -12.77 15.99 -0.95
CA LEU A 335 -11.88 16.91 -0.23
C LEU A 335 -10.59 17.10 -1.03
N GLU A 336 -10.05 18.32 -1.03
CA GLU A 336 -8.77 18.64 -1.69
C GLU A 336 -7.63 17.71 -1.26
N SER A 337 -7.61 17.33 0.03
CA SER A 337 -6.62 16.39 0.59
C SER A 337 -6.68 14.98 -0.01
N GLN A 338 -7.76 14.59 -0.68
CA GLN A 338 -7.89 13.27 -1.32
C GLN A 338 -7.12 13.17 -2.66
N TYR A 339 -6.62 14.29 -3.18
CA TYR A 339 -5.74 14.33 -4.35
C TYR A 339 -4.26 14.30 -3.97
N GLU A 340 -3.95 14.31 -2.67
CA GLU A 340 -2.60 14.26 -2.11
C GLU A 340 -2.43 12.95 -1.32
N ASN A 341 -1.98 11.90 -2.01
CA ASN A 341 -2.02 10.55 -1.45
C ASN A 341 -0.74 10.28 -0.66
N PRO A 342 -0.77 9.95 0.65
CA PRO A 342 0.45 9.73 1.42
C PRO A 342 1.39 8.69 0.79
N THR A 343 2.69 8.96 0.77
CA THR A 343 3.69 8.03 0.22
C THR A 343 4.13 7.03 1.30
N VAL A 344 3.17 6.23 1.78
CA VAL A 344 3.34 5.29 2.89
C VAL A 344 2.86 3.90 2.49
N MET A 345 3.60 2.87 2.92
CA MET A 345 3.22 1.46 2.82
C MET A 345 3.14 0.83 4.20
N GLU A 346 2.23 -0.14 4.35
CA GLU A 346 2.12 -1.04 5.51
C GLU A 346 2.28 -2.48 5.04
N PHE A 347 3.20 -3.21 5.67
CA PHE A 347 3.52 -4.60 5.37
C PHE A 347 2.86 -5.52 6.40
N ILE A 348 1.86 -6.30 5.95
CA ILE A 348 1.08 -7.17 6.84
C ILE A 348 1.56 -8.62 6.73
N ASP A 349 1.58 -9.17 5.50
CA ASP A 349 2.01 -10.55 5.19
C ASP A 349 2.72 -10.55 3.82
N ILE A 350 4.03 -10.27 3.84
CA ILE A 350 4.82 -10.10 2.60
C ILE A 350 4.89 -11.41 1.82
N ASP A 351 5.01 -12.55 2.50
CA ASP A 351 5.09 -13.86 1.86
C ASP A 351 3.81 -14.21 1.09
N ASN A 352 2.64 -13.99 1.69
CA ASN A 352 1.37 -14.22 1.00
C ASN A 352 1.17 -13.23 -0.15
N PHE A 353 1.53 -11.96 0.05
CA PHE A 353 1.48 -10.95 -1.01
C PHE A 353 2.34 -11.36 -2.22
N LEU A 354 3.61 -11.70 -2.00
CA LEU A 354 4.54 -12.07 -3.07
C LEU A 354 4.12 -13.35 -3.80
N LYS A 355 3.55 -14.33 -3.08
CA LYS A 355 2.98 -15.52 -3.70
C LYS A 355 1.89 -15.12 -4.69
N SER A 356 0.89 -14.34 -4.27
CA SER A 356 -0.17 -13.87 -5.16
C SER A 356 0.35 -12.99 -6.30
N TYR A 357 1.23 -12.04 -6.00
CA TYR A 357 1.79 -11.08 -6.95
C TYR A 357 2.54 -11.78 -8.10
N ASN A 358 3.25 -12.87 -7.80
CA ASN A 358 4.05 -13.60 -8.78
C ASN A 358 3.27 -14.65 -9.59
N LEU A 359 2.00 -14.93 -9.27
CA LEU A 359 1.19 -15.93 -9.98
C LEU A 359 0.81 -15.52 -11.40
N GLU A 360 0.59 -14.22 -11.64
CA GLU A 360 0.13 -13.70 -12.93
C GLU A 360 1.02 -12.56 -13.42
N GLU A 361 1.15 -12.42 -14.74
CA GLU A 361 1.92 -11.33 -15.36
C GLU A 361 1.22 -9.97 -15.19
N GLY A 362 -0.11 -9.95 -15.13
CA GLY A 362 -0.91 -8.74 -15.03
C GLY A 362 -2.21 -8.95 -14.26
N ARG A 363 -2.62 -7.96 -13.47
CA ARG A 363 -3.76 -7.99 -12.54
C ARG A 363 -3.78 -9.20 -11.59
N PRO A 364 -2.66 -9.54 -10.92
CA PRO A 364 -2.59 -10.68 -10.01
C PRO A 364 -3.60 -10.57 -8.86
N GLU A 365 -4.15 -11.69 -8.41
CA GLU A 365 -5.10 -11.76 -7.27
C GLU A 365 -4.39 -11.59 -5.90
N THR A 366 -3.69 -10.46 -5.74
CA THR A 366 -3.19 -9.98 -4.44
C THR A 366 -4.34 -9.67 -3.49
N LYS A 367 -4.05 -9.46 -2.19
CA LYS A 367 -5.07 -9.08 -1.21
C LYS A 367 -4.68 -7.80 -0.51
N TRP A 368 -5.63 -6.90 -0.36
CA TRP A 368 -5.47 -5.65 0.40
C TRP A 368 -5.12 -5.91 1.87
N GLY A 369 -5.51 -7.06 2.41
CA GLY A 369 -5.15 -7.48 3.77
C GLY A 369 -3.71 -7.97 3.94
N ASP A 370 -2.94 -8.14 2.86
CA ASP A 370 -1.53 -8.58 2.92
C ASP A 370 -0.56 -7.37 2.87
N LEU A 371 -0.97 -6.26 2.22
CA LEU A 371 -0.21 -5.03 2.10
C LEU A 371 -1.17 -3.86 1.81
N THR A 372 -1.00 -2.72 2.50
CA THR A 372 -1.80 -1.50 2.25
C THR A 372 -0.89 -0.31 1.91
N ILE A 373 -1.46 0.70 1.24
CA ILE A 373 -0.74 1.93 0.88
C ILE A 373 -1.57 3.20 1.17
N SER A 374 -0.93 4.37 1.07
CA SER A 374 -1.56 5.69 1.07
C SER A 374 -2.39 5.98 2.33
N HIS A 375 -3.62 6.49 2.18
CA HIS A 375 -4.43 6.93 3.31
C HIS A 375 -4.72 5.80 4.32
N THR A 376 -4.92 4.57 3.87
CA THR A 376 -5.11 3.42 4.76
C THR A 376 -3.86 3.18 5.61
N ALA A 377 -2.69 2.99 4.98
CA ALA A 377 -1.44 2.77 5.69
C ALA A 377 -1.07 3.94 6.62
N ASN A 378 -1.29 5.18 6.18
CA ASN A 378 -1.01 6.37 6.97
C ASN A 378 -1.95 6.50 8.19
N ASN A 379 -3.24 6.22 8.03
CA ASN A 379 -4.19 6.25 9.16
C ASN A 379 -3.84 5.17 10.19
N GLU A 380 -3.48 3.96 9.74
CA GLU A 380 -3.01 2.90 10.63
C GLU A 380 -1.71 3.29 11.34
N LEU A 381 -0.75 3.92 10.64
CA LEU A 381 0.49 4.43 11.21
C LEU A 381 0.29 5.56 12.23
N LEU A 382 -0.80 6.33 12.12
CA LEU A 382 -1.16 7.38 13.07
C LEU A 382 -1.93 6.85 14.29
N ASN A 383 -2.68 5.75 14.12
CA ASN A 383 -3.55 5.19 15.15
C ASN A 383 -2.92 4.03 15.95
N ASN A 384 -1.91 3.34 15.39
CA ASN A 384 -1.31 2.16 16.03
C ASN A 384 -0.26 2.52 17.09
N ASP A 385 -0.20 1.66 18.12
CA ASP A 385 0.83 1.68 19.15
C ASP A 385 2.22 1.35 18.56
N SER A 386 3.24 1.81 19.28
CA SER A 386 4.66 1.81 18.92
C SER A 386 5.29 0.50 18.43
N PHE A 387 4.64 -0.66 18.64
CA PHE A 387 5.25 -1.97 18.41
C PHE A 387 5.41 -2.31 16.91
N ASP A 388 4.58 -1.73 16.04
CA ASP A 388 4.53 -2.08 14.61
C ASP A 388 5.30 -1.10 13.71
N TYR A 389 6.13 -0.21 14.26
CA TYR A 389 6.83 0.82 13.47
C TYR A 389 7.58 0.29 12.24
N TYR A 390 8.28 -0.85 12.35
CA TYR A 390 9.03 -1.45 11.23
C TYR A 390 8.15 -2.11 10.16
N SER A 391 6.84 -2.23 10.41
CA SER A 391 5.88 -2.68 9.40
C SER A 391 5.42 -1.55 8.48
N TYR A 392 5.90 -0.32 8.70
CA TYR A 392 5.59 0.84 7.86
C TYR A 392 6.83 1.41 7.19
N MET A 393 6.65 1.90 5.96
CA MET A 393 7.69 2.65 5.23
C MET A 393 7.09 3.92 4.64
N SER A 394 7.45 5.08 5.21
CA SER A 394 7.00 6.41 4.78
C SER A 394 8.03 7.19 3.94
N ASP A 395 9.25 6.68 3.86
CA ASP A 395 10.40 7.39 3.30
C ASP A 395 10.87 6.74 1.99
N LEU A 396 9.93 6.21 1.19
CA LEU A 396 10.21 5.48 -0.06
C LEU A 396 11.14 6.26 -0.99
N LYS A 397 10.80 7.52 -1.29
CA LYS A 397 11.60 8.38 -2.17
C LYS A 397 12.99 8.64 -1.58
N MET A 398 13.07 9.02 -0.31
CA MET A 398 14.36 9.30 0.36
C MET A 398 15.27 8.06 0.38
N TRP A 399 14.71 6.88 0.59
CA TRP A 399 15.46 5.63 0.53
C TRP A 399 16.09 5.38 -0.84
N CYS A 400 15.41 5.70 -1.94
CA CYS A 400 15.99 5.60 -3.28
C CYS A 400 17.25 6.46 -3.48
N GLY A 401 17.29 7.63 -2.85
CA GLY A 401 18.40 8.58 -2.95
C GLY A 401 19.55 8.35 -1.97
N SER A 402 19.42 7.42 -1.02
CA SER A 402 20.41 7.20 0.05
C SER A 402 21.29 5.98 -0.26
N SER A 403 22.62 6.13 -0.26
CA SER A 403 23.56 5.02 -0.51
C SER A 403 24.07 4.29 0.74
N ASP A 404 23.78 4.84 1.92
CA ASP A 404 24.30 4.44 3.23
C ASP A 404 23.19 4.06 4.24
N ARG A 405 21.93 4.40 3.91
CA ARG A 405 20.78 4.15 4.78
C ARG A 405 20.36 2.69 4.78
N LYS A 406 20.64 1.99 5.89
CA LYS A 406 20.14 0.63 6.13
C LYS A 406 18.67 0.68 6.54
N VAL A 407 17.79 0.09 5.73
CA VAL A 407 16.36 -0.02 6.03
C VAL A 407 16.02 -1.47 6.32
N ARG A 408 15.37 -1.70 7.46
CA ARG A 408 14.84 -3.00 7.87
C ARG A 408 13.32 -2.92 7.94
N ILE A 409 12.66 -3.85 7.28
CA ILE A 409 11.20 -4.04 7.33
C ILE A 409 10.91 -5.28 8.17
N ILE A 410 9.92 -5.18 9.06
CA ILE A 410 9.37 -6.32 9.78
C ILE A 410 7.86 -6.29 9.58
N ASP A 411 7.31 -7.27 8.85
CA ASP A 411 5.87 -7.32 8.64
C ASP A 411 5.11 -7.75 9.91
N LYS A 412 3.78 -7.60 9.91
CA LYS A 412 2.93 -7.97 11.06
C LYS A 412 2.86 -9.48 11.33
N LYS A 413 3.43 -10.33 10.46
CA LYS A 413 3.60 -11.78 10.69
C LYS A 413 4.99 -12.13 11.25
N GLY A 414 5.89 -11.15 11.36
CA GLY A 414 7.22 -11.30 11.94
C GLY A 414 8.31 -11.61 10.91
N LEU A 415 8.03 -11.58 9.59
CA LEU A 415 9.05 -11.70 8.57
C LEU A 415 9.92 -10.45 8.58
N THR A 416 11.24 -10.64 8.69
CA THR A 416 12.22 -9.55 8.67
C THR A 416 12.95 -9.53 7.34
N ILE A 417 12.98 -8.37 6.68
CA ILE A 417 13.71 -8.12 5.43
C ILE A 417 14.67 -6.96 5.66
N ASP A 418 15.96 -7.21 5.48
CA ASP A 418 16.98 -6.17 5.37
C ASP A 418 17.05 -5.73 3.90
N LEU A 419 16.62 -4.50 3.63
CA LEU A 419 16.66 -3.95 2.28
C LEU A 419 18.11 -3.59 1.92
N PRO A 420 18.62 -4.09 0.77
CA PRO A 420 19.89 -3.59 0.25
C PRO A 420 19.73 -2.14 -0.23
N ASN A 421 20.83 -1.52 -0.64
CA ASN A 421 20.75 -0.22 -1.29
C ASN A 421 19.85 -0.29 -2.51
N PHE A 422 19.10 0.77 -2.76
CA PHE A 422 18.10 0.78 -3.83
C PHE A 422 18.72 0.39 -5.17
N ILE A 423 19.94 0.83 -5.49
CA ILE A 423 20.64 0.51 -6.74
C ILE A 423 21.04 -0.96 -6.88
N ASP A 424 21.19 -1.69 -5.78
CA ASP A 424 21.68 -3.08 -5.77
C ASP A 424 20.55 -4.11 -5.94
N ILE A 425 19.29 -3.70 -5.75
CA ILE A 425 18.10 -4.57 -5.91
C ILE A 425 18.00 -5.06 -7.36
N LYS A 426 17.99 -6.38 -7.56
CA LYS A 426 17.85 -6.97 -8.90
C LYS A 426 16.38 -7.14 -9.27
N GLU A 427 16.12 -7.31 -10.57
CA GLU A 427 14.80 -7.67 -11.05
C GLU A 427 14.32 -8.99 -10.43
N GLY A 428 13.07 -9.04 -10.00
CA GLY A 428 12.47 -10.19 -9.32
C GLY A 428 12.71 -10.27 -7.81
N GLU A 429 13.62 -9.45 -7.25
CA GLU A 429 13.77 -9.30 -5.81
C GLU A 429 12.68 -8.39 -5.22
N PHE A 430 12.44 -8.50 -3.91
CA PHE A 430 11.46 -7.66 -3.22
C PHE A 430 11.83 -6.18 -3.34
N ASN A 431 10.98 -5.40 -4.02
CA ASN A 431 11.19 -3.99 -4.27
C ASN A 431 9.94 -3.17 -3.89
N PRO A 432 9.98 -2.42 -2.77
CA PRO A 432 8.86 -1.58 -2.35
C PRO A 432 8.40 -0.54 -3.40
N ILE A 433 9.31 -0.01 -4.23
CA ILE A 433 8.97 1.00 -5.26
C ILE A 433 8.12 0.37 -6.37
N GLU A 434 8.50 -0.83 -6.82
CA GLU A 434 7.74 -1.56 -7.83
C GLU A 434 6.35 -1.95 -7.33
N ILE A 435 6.26 -2.42 -6.08
CA ILE A 435 4.98 -2.76 -5.43
C ILE A 435 4.12 -1.52 -5.24
N TYR A 436 4.69 -0.40 -4.80
CA TYR A 436 3.98 0.87 -4.67
C TYR A 436 3.43 1.32 -6.03
N ALA A 437 4.26 1.30 -7.08
CA ALA A 437 3.84 1.62 -8.44
C ALA A 437 2.77 0.68 -8.99
N TYR A 438 2.76 -0.60 -8.60
CA TYR A 438 1.66 -1.53 -8.91
C TYR A 438 0.33 -1.08 -8.32
N TYR A 439 0.32 -0.63 -7.07
CA TYR A 439 -0.91 -0.08 -6.48
C TYR A 439 -1.32 1.22 -7.14
N ILE A 440 -0.40 2.19 -7.33
CA ILE A 440 -0.69 3.44 -8.05
C ILE A 440 -1.26 3.14 -9.44
N GLY A 441 -0.61 2.27 -10.21
CA GLY A 441 -1.09 1.82 -11.52
C GLY A 441 -2.45 1.15 -11.46
N SER A 442 -2.75 0.37 -10.41
CA SER A 442 -4.05 -0.29 -10.24
C SER A 442 -5.19 0.67 -9.88
N TYR A 443 -4.90 1.75 -9.16
CA TYR A 443 -5.87 2.82 -8.93
C TYR A 443 -6.10 3.66 -10.19
N ILE A 444 -5.06 3.88 -11.00
CA ILE A 444 -5.19 4.58 -12.28
C ILE A 444 -5.98 3.73 -13.28
N ASN A 445 -5.59 2.46 -13.43
CA ASN A 445 -6.09 1.55 -14.45
C ASN A 445 -7.11 0.56 -13.87
N ASN A 446 -8.39 0.88 -14.00
CA ASN A 446 -9.49 0.06 -13.52
C ASN A 446 -10.73 0.23 -14.41
N MET A 447 -11.76 -0.58 -14.19
CA MET A 447 -12.95 -0.61 -15.07
C MET A 447 -13.81 0.67 -15.02
N GLN A 448 -13.57 1.60 -14.09
CA GLN A 448 -14.19 2.93 -14.09
C GLN A 448 -13.38 3.94 -14.91
N ASN A 449 -12.05 3.90 -14.79
CA ASN A 449 -11.16 4.88 -15.42
C ASN A 449 -10.74 4.50 -16.84
N GLY A 450 -10.71 3.20 -17.16
CA GLY A 450 -10.08 2.67 -18.37
C GLY A 450 -8.59 2.40 -18.17
N ILE A 451 -7.83 2.38 -19.26
CA ILE A 451 -6.42 1.98 -19.30
C ILE A 451 -5.58 3.07 -19.94
N TYR A 452 -4.59 3.55 -19.20
CA TYR A 452 -3.58 4.49 -19.66
C TYR A 452 -2.28 3.74 -20.01
N LEU A 453 -1.54 4.25 -21.00
CA LEU A 453 -0.29 3.63 -21.45
C LEU A 453 0.90 4.61 -21.46
N GLU A 454 0.65 5.91 -21.29
CA GLU A 454 1.68 6.96 -21.26
C GLU A 454 1.72 7.66 -19.91
N TYR A 455 2.90 7.62 -19.29
CA TYR A 455 3.16 8.13 -17.95
C TYR A 455 4.40 9.02 -17.92
N ILE A 456 4.32 10.10 -17.17
CA ILE A 456 5.41 11.07 -16.96
C ILE A 456 5.69 11.16 -15.46
N LEU A 457 6.95 10.98 -15.06
CA LEU A 457 7.40 11.09 -13.66
C LEU A 457 8.20 12.38 -13.45
N SER A 458 7.98 13.03 -12.30
CA SER A 458 8.83 14.12 -11.82
C SER A 458 10.01 13.58 -11.02
N PHE A 459 11.13 14.32 -11.04
CA PHE A 459 12.28 14.03 -10.20
C PHE A 459 12.91 15.32 -9.64
N PRO A 460 13.58 15.25 -8.47
CA PRO A 460 14.42 16.34 -8.00
C PRO A 460 15.59 16.56 -8.94
N VAL A 461 16.07 17.80 -9.04
CA VAL A 461 17.25 18.15 -9.85
C VAL A 461 18.51 17.42 -9.36
N THR A 462 18.58 17.11 -8.07
CA THR A 462 19.75 16.53 -7.40
C THR A 462 19.95 15.03 -7.63
N TYR A 463 18.96 14.32 -8.18
CA TYR A 463 19.01 12.87 -8.37
C TYR A 463 19.99 12.47 -9.46
N ASP A 464 20.82 11.48 -9.17
CA ASP A 464 21.68 10.83 -10.16
C ASP A 464 20.82 10.15 -11.24
N GLU A 465 21.21 10.28 -12.50
CA GLU A 465 20.54 9.67 -13.66
C GLU A 465 20.34 8.17 -13.49
N VAL A 466 21.31 7.48 -12.88
CA VAL A 466 21.22 6.03 -12.59
C VAL A 466 20.04 5.72 -11.66
N ILE A 467 19.81 6.55 -10.64
CA ILE A 467 18.69 6.39 -9.69
C ILE A 467 17.37 6.70 -10.38
N LYS A 468 17.30 7.78 -11.17
CA LYS A 468 16.10 8.15 -11.93
C LYS A 468 15.65 7.03 -12.87
N ASN A 469 16.58 6.52 -13.67
CA ASN A 469 16.32 5.42 -14.60
C ASN A 469 15.81 4.17 -13.88
N LYS A 470 16.41 3.82 -12.72
CA LYS A 470 15.94 2.69 -11.92
C LYS A 470 14.52 2.89 -11.38
N ILE A 471 14.18 4.11 -10.92
CA ILE A 471 12.81 4.42 -10.48
C ILE A 471 11.83 4.29 -11.65
N ILE A 472 12.16 4.85 -12.82
CA ILE A 472 11.35 4.73 -14.05
C ILE A 472 11.09 3.25 -14.39
N GLU A 473 12.11 2.40 -14.34
CA GLU A 473 11.98 0.98 -14.58
C GLU A 473 11.08 0.28 -13.56
N CYS A 474 11.25 0.58 -12.27
CA CYS A 474 10.38 0.04 -11.21
C CYS A 474 8.93 0.47 -11.41
N PHE A 475 8.69 1.74 -11.74
CA PHE A 475 7.35 2.24 -12.04
C PHE A 475 6.76 1.59 -13.28
N LYS A 476 7.56 1.41 -14.34
CA LYS A 476 7.14 0.70 -15.54
C LYS A 476 6.73 -0.73 -15.23
N ARG A 477 7.53 -1.49 -14.46
CA ARG A 477 7.19 -2.87 -14.07
C ARG A 477 5.94 -2.92 -13.19
N GLY A 478 5.87 -2.09 -12.16
CA GLY A 478 4.71 -2.02 -11.26
C GLY A 478 3.42 -1.66 -11.99
N ILE A 479 3.42 -0.58 -12.79
CA ILE A 479 2.27 -0.18 -13.60
C ILE A 479 1.91 -1.26 -14.62
N SER A 480 2.90 -1.90 -15.27
CA SER A 480 2.63 -3.04 -16.17
C SER A 480 1.88 -4.15 -15.44
N LYS A 481 2.31 -4.50 -14.23
CA LYS A 481 1.65 -5.53 -13.41
C LYS A 481 0.19 -5.18 -13.07
N SER A 482 -0.17 -3.90 -13.08
CA SER A 482 -1.56 -3.47 -12.84
C SER A 482 -2.52 -3.71 -14.03
N LEU A 483 -1.98 -3.95 -15.23
CA LEU A 483 -2.77 -4.07 -16.46
C LEU A 483 -3.18 -5.51 -16.76
N PRO A 484 -4.31 -5.73 -17.46
CA PRO A 484 -4.65 -7.04 -18.00
C PRO A 484 -3.58 -7.59 -18.94
N GLU A 485 -3.30 -8.90 -18.87
CA GLU A 485 -2.25 -9.56 -19.69
C GLU A 485 -2.39 -9.31 -21.20
N ILE A 486 -3.62 -9.19 -21.71
CA ILE A 486 -3.85 -8.92 -23.14
C ILE A 486 -3.28 -7.56 -23.56
N ILE A 487 -3.27 -6.57 -22.67
CA ILE A 487 -2.65 -5.27 -22.93
C ILE A 487 -1.14 -5.44 -23.01
N LEU A 488 -0.54 -6.15 -22.04
CA LEU A 488 0.91 -6.39 -21.97
C LEU A 488 1.46 -7.09 -23.21
N LYS A 489 0.68 -8.01 -23.80
CA LYS A 489 1.05 -8.75 -25.01
C LYS A 489 0.94 -7.93 -26.29
N ASN A 490 0.04 -6.94 -26.34
CA ASN A 490 -0.31 -6.23 -27.58
C ASN A 490 0.08 -4.76 -27.62
N ARG A 491 0.39 -4.13 -26.47
CA ARG A 491 0.70 -2.70 -26.36
C ARG A 491 1.93 -2.50 -25.48
N LYS A 492 2.65 -1.40 -25.75
CA LYS A 492 3.82 -1.00 -24.97
C LYS A 492 3.42 0.11 -24.01
N ILE A 493 3.85 -0.02 -22.77
CA ILE A 493 3.72 1.03 -21.75
C ILE A 493 4.95 1.92 -21.82
N LYS A 494 4.72 3.23 -21.78
CA LYS A 494 5.75 4.25 -21.77
C LYS A 494 5.70 4.98 -20.44
N VAL A 495 6.79 4.88 -19.68
CA VAL A 495 7.04 5.69 -18.49
C VAL A 495 8.32 6.46 -18.78
N VAL A 496 8.25 7.79 -18.73
CA VAL A 496 9.37 8.68 -19.06
C VAL A 496 9.61 9.72 -17.97
N GLU A 497 10.84 10.22 -17.92
CA GLU A 497 11.16 11.43 -17.15
C GLU A 497 10.47 12.64 -17.79
N GLY A 498 9.86 13.48 -16.96
CA GLY A 498 9.39 14.81 -17.35
C GLY A 498 10.32 15.92 -16.88
N ALA A 499 9.81 17.16 -16.85
CA ALA A 499 10.53 18.27 -16.26
C ALA A 499 10.88 18.00 -14.78
N SER A 500 11.93 18.67 -14.27
CA SER A 500 12.24 18.60 -12.85
C SER A 500 11.07 19.12 -12.01
N GLU A 501 10.96 18.67 -10.75
CA GLU A 501 9.92 19.12 -9.82
C GLU A 501 9.76 20.64 -9.74
N PRO A 502 10.83 21.43 -9.50
CA PRO A 502 10.68 22.88 -9.40
C PRO A 502 10.39 23.53 -10.76
N ALA A 503 10.84 22.95 -11.88
CA ALA A 503 10.50 23.41 -13.23
C ALA A 503 9.02 23.24 -13.53
N ALA A 504 8.49 22.05 -13.28
CA ALA A 504 7.08 21.74 -13.45
C ALA A 504 6.23 22.64 -12.54
N TYR A 505 6.67 22.89 -11.30
CA TYR A 505 5.99 23.85 -10.44
C TYR A 505 6.01 25.28 -10.99
N ALA A 506 7.16 25.75 -11.51
CA ALA A 506 7.30 27.09 -12.09
C ALA A 506 6.28 27.30 -13.21
N ILE A 507 6.14 26.33 -14.12
CA ILE A 507 5.13 26.34 -15.20
C ILE A 507 3.73 26.58 -14.63
N SER A 508 3.32 25.73 -13.68
CA SER A 508 1.99 25.81 -13.10
C SER A 508 1.73 27.13 -12.39
N ALA A 509 2.71 27.62 -11.63
CA ALA A 509 2.61 28.86 -10.91
C ALA A 509 2.54 30.06 -11.85
N LEU A 510 3.41 30.13 -12.86
CA LEU A 510 3.42 31.22 -13.85
C LEU A 510 2.08 31.29 -14.61
N LYS A 511 1.59 30.16 -15.13
CA LYS A 511 0.27 30.13 -15.80
C LYS A 511 -0.86 30.52 -14.84
N SER A 512 -0.86 30.00 -13.61
CA SER A 512 -1.91 30.31 -12.62
C SER A 512 -1.93 31.78 -12.19
N TYR A 513 -0.77 32.46 -12.24
CA TYR A 513 -0.65 33.89 -11.99
C TYR A 513 -0.79 34.77 -13.24
N GLY A 514 -1.22 34.19 -14.37
CA GLY A 514 -1.57 34.92 -15.59
C GLY A 514 -0.38 35.47 -16.36
N PHE A 515 0.80 34.84 -16.24
CA PHE A 515 1.96 35.21 -17.02
C PHE A 515 1.89 34.63 -18.44
N GLU A 516 1.92 35.52 -19.44
CA GLU A 516 1.95 35.21 -20.87
C GLU A 516 3.01 36.12 -21.52
N PRO A 517 4.27 35.66 -21.67
CA PRO A 517 5.34 36.49 -22.21
C PRO A 517 5.14 36.76 -23.71
N ASP A 518 5.31 38.02 -24.11
CA ASP A 518 5.32 38.46 -25.52
C ASP A 518 6.73 38.32 -26.15
N GLU A 519 6.85 38.54 -27.47
CA GLU A 519 8.10 38.45 -28.26
C GLU A 519 9.32 39.19 -27.69
N ASN A 520 9.10 40.25 -26.92
CA ASN A 520 10.18 41.08 -26.36
C ASN A 520 10.22 41.05 -24.82
N GLU A 521 9.48 40.15 -24.19
CA GLU A 521 9.40 40.05 -22.74
C GLU A 521 10.07 38.79 -22.20
N ASN A 522 11.00 39.00 -21.27
CA ASN A 522 11.65 37.94 -20.52
C ASN A 522 11.15 37.96 -19.07
N ILE A 523 10.45 36.90 -18.66
CA ILE A 523 9.95 36.73 -17.29
C ILE A 523 10.97 35.92 -16.50
N TYR A 524 11.80 36.62 -15.73
CA TYR A 524 12.75 35.99 -14.81
C TYR A 524 12.04 35.52 -13.55
N TYR A 525 12.37 34.31 -13.09
CA TYR A 525 11.75 33.72 -11.92
C TYR A 525 12.77 33.02 -11.01
N GLY A 526 12.36 32.83 -9.75
CA GLY A 526 13.01 31.93 -8.82
C GLY A 526 11.97 31.16 -8.01
N VAL A 527 12.07 29.83 -7.97
CA VAL A 527 11.21 28.96 -7.17
C VAL A 527 11.89 28.65 -5.84
N PHE A 528 11.17 28.85 -4.74
CA PHE A 528 11.57 28.41 -3.41
C PHE A 528 10.60 27.30 -2.97
N ASP A 529 10.96 26.04 -3.22
CA ASP A 529 10.13 24.89 -2.89
C ASP A 529 10.42 24.40 -1.48
N PHE A 530 9.64 24.87 -0.51
CA PHE A 530 9.80 24.52 0.89
C PHE A 530 8.95 23.30 1.24
N GLY A 531 9.53 22.12 1.04
CA GLY A 531 8.92 20.83 1.29
C GLY A 531 8.91 20.40 2.76
N GLY A 532 8.51 19.14 2.96
CA GLY A 532 8.53 18.50 4.28
C GLY A 532 9.93 18.07 4.73
N GLY A 533 10.76 17.59 3.81
CA GLY A 533 12.10 17.05 4.11
C GLY A 533 13.26 17.89 3.62
N THR A 534 13.08 18.69 2.58
CA THR A 534 14.12 19.53 1.96
C THR A 534 13.52 20.84 1.48
N THR A 535 14.38 21.80 1.16
CA THR A 535 14.00 22.96 0.35
C THR A 535 14.83 22.97 -0.91
N ASP A 536 14.17 23.03 -2.06
CA ASP A 536 14.82 23.03 -3.37
C ASP A 536 14.61 24.38 -4.05
N PHE A 537 15.66 24.86 -4.74
CA PHE A 537 15.62 26.14 -5.45
C PHE A 537 15.78 25.90 -6.95
N ASP A 538 15.06 26.69 -7.74
CA ASP A 538 15.22 26.74 -9.20
C ASP A 538 15.18 28.19 -9.67
N TYR A 539 16.01 28.52 -10.64
CA TYR A 539 16.12 29.86 -11.20
C TYR A 539 16.10 29.78 -12.71
N GLY A 540 15.36 30.68 -13.34
CA GLY A 540 15.22 30.61 -14.78
C GLY A 540 14.53 31.78 -15.43
N LEU A 541 14.22 31.55 -16.70
CA LEU A 541 13.56 32.47 -17.61
C LEU A 541 12.37 31.77 -18.26
N TYR A 542 11.24 32.46 -18.29
CA TYR A 542 10.09 32.12 -19.10
C TYR A 542 9.93 33.15 -20.22
N ARG A 543 9.90 32.67 -21.47
CA ARG A 543 9.82 33.50 -22.68
C ARG A 543 8.96 32.83 -23.75
N ILE A 544 8.58 33.57 -24.78
CA ILE A 544 7.99 32.98 -25.98
C ILE A 544 9.00 32.08 -26.70
N ALA A 545 8.51 31.06 -27.41
CA ALA A 545 9.32 30.21 -28.26
C ALA A 545 9.86 30.96 -29.49
N ASP A 546 11.06 30.58 -29.94
CA ASP A 546 11.67 31.11 -31.15
C ASP A 546 11.27 30.27 -32.39
N ASP A 547 10.74 30.94 -33.42
CA ASP A 547 10.16 30.36 -34.63
C ASP A 547 11.10 29.40 -35.39
N ASP A 548 12.42 29.56 -35.31
CA ASP A 548 13.35 28.77 -36.13
C ASP A 548 13.63 27.35 -35.57
N LYS A 549 13.61 27.18 -34.24
CA LYS A 549 13.99 25.91 -33.57
C LYS A 549 12.95 25.40 -32.58
N GLU A 550 11.91 26.19 -32.32
CA GLU A 550 10.97 25.98 -31.23
C GLU A 550 9.51 26.14 -31.67
N ASP A 551 9.24 26.23 -32.99
CA ASP A 551 7.93 26.36 -33.67
C ASP A 551 6.80 25.40 -33.21
N ARG A 552 7.13 24.35 -32.46
CA ARG A 552 6.15 23.40 -31.90
C ARG A 552 5.64 23.78 -30.51
N PHE A 553 6.20 24.84 -29.93
CA PHE A 553 5.94 25.29 -28.58
C PHE A 553 5.46 26.73 -28.63
N ASP A 554 4.58 27.10 -27.71
CA ASP A 554 4.19 28.50 -27.51
C ASP A 554 5.25 29.20 -26.67
N TYR A 555 5.80 28.50 -25.68
CA TYR A 555 6.71 29.08 -24.69
C TYR A 555 7.89 28.17 -24.35
N VAL A 556 8.92 28.79 -23.78
CA VAL A 556 10.13 28.12 -23.29
C VAL A 556 10.42 28.53 -21.86
N ILE A 557 10.70 27.53 -21.02
CA ILE A 557 11.33 27.70 -19.73
C ILE A 557 12.79 27.26 -19.81
N GLU A 558 13.70 28.15 -19.44
CA GLU A 558 15.12 27.90 -19.37
C GLU A 558 15.61 27.93 -17.92
N HIS A 559 16.28 26.86 -17.51
CA HIS A 559 16.88 26.74 -16.18
C HIS A 559 18.32 27.24 -16.18
N PHE A 560 18.63 28.23 -15.36
CA PHE A 560 19.96 28.83 -15.21
C PHE A 560 20.78 28.17 -14.11
N GLY A 561 20.08 27.76 -13.06
CA GLY A 561 20.71 27.16 -11.90
C GLY A 561 19.69 26.62 -10.93
N ALA A 562 20.13 25.67 -10.12
CA ALA A 562 19.40 25.14 -8.98
C ALA A 562 20.25 25.26 -7.71
N GLY A 563 19.55 25.18 -6.60
CA GLY A 563 20.15 25.15 -5.28
C GLY A 563 19.24 24.41 -4.32
N GLY A 564 19.56 24.48 -3.04
CA GLY A 564 18.69 23.92 -2.02
C GLY A 564 19.38 23.81 -0.69
N ASP A 565 18.61 23.33 0.27
CA ASP A 565 19.02 23.11 1.64
C ASP A 565 18.38 21.79 2.12
N ARG A 566 19.23 20.76 2.24
CA ARG A 566 18.82 19.40 2.61
C ARG A 566 18.29 19.29 4.04
N TYR A 567 18.59 20.27 4.89
CA TYR A 567 18.17 20.29 6.28
C TYR A 567 17.02 21.27 6.55
N LEU A 568 16.70 22.15 5.58
CA LEU A 568 15.54 23.02 5.66
C LEU A 568 14.30 22.29 5.13
N GLY A 569 13.60 21.59 6.01
CA GLY A 569 12.31 20.97 5.72
C GLY A 569 11.37 21.13 6.92
N GLY A 570 10.06 21.11 6.71
CA GLY A 570 9.09 21.21 7.82
C GLY A 570 9.33 20.18 8.94
N GLU A 571 9.63 18.93 8.58
CA GLU A 571 9.93 17.85 9.53
C GLU A 571 11.35 17.97 10.12
N ASN A 572 12.34 18.35 9.33
CA ASN A 572 13.71 18.55 9.85
C ASN A 572 13.76 19.71 10.86
N LEU A 573 13.01 20.79 10.61
CA LEU A 573 12.85 21.89 11.56
C LEU A 573 12.15 21.40 12.84
N LEU A 574 11.13 20.56 12.70
CA LEU A 574 10.44 19.97 13.85
C LEU A 574 11.37 19.06 14.66
N GLU A 575 12.20 18.27 13.98
CA GLU A 575 13.23 17.42 14.59
C GLU A 575 14.31 18.24 15.30
N LEU A 576 14.75 19.36 14.69
CA LEU A 576 15.66 20.33 15.30
C LEU A 576 15.08 20.93 16.58
N LEU A 577 13.80 21.31 16.58
CA LEU A 577 13.12 21.82 17.78
C LEU A 577 13.00 20.73 18.85
N ALA A 578 12.60 19.51 18.47
CA ALA A 578 12.51 18.37 19.37
C ALA A 578 13.85 18.05 20.04
N PHE A 579 14.95 18.06 19.28
CA PHE A 579 16.29 17.86 19.82
C PHE A 579 16.71 18.95 20.80
N ASN A 580 16.33 20.21 20.56
CA ASN A 580 16.60 21.30 21.50
C ASN A 580 15.81 21.13 22.81
N VAL A 581 14.56 20.68 22.75
CA VAL A 581 13.76 20.34 23.94
C VAL A 581 14.39 19.16 24.68
N PHE A 582 14.76 18.09 23.96
CA PHE A 582 15.46 16.94 24.51
C PHE A 582 16.73 17.38 25.27
N LYS A 583 17.57 18.21 24.64
CA LYS A 583 18.81 18.73 25.22
C LYS A 583 18.56 19.53 26.51
N ASP A 584 17.53 20.38 26.52
CA ASP A 584 17.18 21.17 27.70
C ASP A 584 16.65 20.31 28.87
N ASN A 585 16.18 19.09 28.59
CA ASN A 585 15.64 18.13 29.56
C ASN A 585 16.56 16.92 29.83
N ALA A 586 17.81 16.95 29.36
CA ALA A 586 18.72 15.81 29.38
C ALA A 586 18.91 15.15 30.76
N ASN A 587 18.90 15.94 31.84
CA ASN A 587 19.07 15.40 33.20
C ASN A 587 17.90 14.53 33.65
N LEU A 588 16.66 14.95 33.36
CA LEU A 588 15.47 14.17 33.65
C LEU A 588 15.46 12.88 32.83
N LEU A 589 15.68 13.02 31.52
CA LEU A 589 15.65 11.89 30.58
C LEU A 589 16.72 10.84 30.91
N ARG A 590 17.90 11.29 31.38
CA ARG A 590 18.96 10.40 31.84
C ARG A 590 18.56 9.59 33.07
N LYS A 591 17.92 10.24 34.04
CA LYS A 591 17.43 9.57 35.26
C LYS A 591 16.38 8.51 34.94
N GLU A 592 15.54 8.78 33.95
CA GLU A 592 14.45 7.88 33.53
C GLU A 592 14.89 6.87 32.45
N GLU A 593 16.16 6.88 32.02
CA GLU A 593 16.72 6.01 30.98
C GLU A 593 16.02 6.10 29.61
N ILE A 594 15.55 7.31 29.27
CA ILE A 594 14.87 7.61 28.01
C ILE A 594 15.90 8.13 27.00
N THR A 595 15.92 7.52 25.81
CA THR A 595 16.84 7.88 24.72
C THR A 595 16.12 8.46 23.51
N PHE A 596 16.85 9.20 22.69
CA PHE A 596 16.40 9.85 21.45
C PHE A 596 17.40 9.61 20.32
N THR A 597 16.97 9.77 19.06
CA THR A 597 17.87 9.77 17.89
C THR A 597 18.63 11.09 17.77
N LEU A 598 19.74 11.08 17.04
CA LEU A 598 20.45 12.30 16.65
C LEU A 598 19.91 12.80 15.31
N PRO A 599 19.30 14.01 15.24
CA PRO A 599 18.88 14.59 13.97
C PRO A 599 20.09 14.86 13.07
N SER A 600 19.87 14.80 11.76
CA SER A 600 20.97 14.88 10.77
C SER A 600 21.73 16.22 10.77
N GLU A 601 21.09 17.32 11.17
CA GLU A 601 21.72 18.66 11.26
C GLU A 601 22.35 18.92 12.65
N CYS A 602 22.13 18.02 13.61
CA CYS A 602 22.51 18.23 15.00
C CYS A 602 23.83 17.53 15.35
N ASN A 603 24.55 18.10 16.32
CA ASN A 603 25.76 17.51 16.88
C ASN A 603 25.49 16.91 18.27
N VAL A 604 26.24 15.87 18.60
CA VAL A 604 26.31 15.37 19.99
C VAL A 604 26.72 16.48 20.95
N PHE A 605 26.22 16.43 22.17
CA PHE A 605 26.57 17.38 23.23
C PHE A 605 27.19 16.68 24.43
N VAL A 606 27.92 17.43 25.25
CA VAL A 606 28.57 16.89 26.45
C VAL A 606 27.54 16.21 27.37
N GLY A 607 27.76 14.95 27.73
CA GLY A 607 26.83 14.19 28.57
C GLY A 607 25.71 13.46 27.80
N SER A 608 25.77 13.40 26.47
CA SER A 608 24.78 12.73 25.61
C SER A 608 25.10 11.25 25.30
N GLU A 609 26.21 10.72 25.82
CA GLU A 609 26.80 9.42 25.45
C GLU A 609 25.83 8.25 25.63
N ILE A 610 24.95 8.32 26.64
CA ILE A 610 23.94 7.29 26.92
C ILE A 610 22.51 7.69 26.50
N LEU A 611 22.31 8.93 26.04
CA LEU A 611 21.00 9.49 25.70
C LEU A 611 20.69 9.40 24.21
N ILE A 612 21.71 9.35 23.36
CA ILE A 612 21.56 9.30 21.92
C ILE A 612 21.75 7.86 21.44
N LYS A 613 20.74 7.28 20.79
CA LYS A 613 20.77 5.91 20.24
C LYS A 613 19.97 5.80 18.96
N GLU A 614 20.38 4.87 18.11
CA GLU A 614 19.65 4.46 16.89
C GLU A 614 18.70 3.27 17.14
N SER A 615 18.02 3.26 18.29
CA SER A 615 17.06 2.21 18.66
C SER A 615 15.63 2.52 18.21
N LYS A 616 14.76 1.50 18.23
CA LYS A 616 13.32 1.66 17.93
C LYS A 616 12.67 2.64 18.90
N GLU A 617 12.96 2.47 20.18
CA GLU A 617 12.44 3.27 21.30
C GLU A 617 12.88 4.73 21.15
N ALA A 618 14.14 4.96 20.78
CA ALA A 618 14.67 6.29 20.53
C ALA A 618 13.95 7.02 19.38
N ARG A 619 13.67 6.31 18.28
CA ARG A 619 12.89 6.84 17.13
C ARG A 619 11.46 7.18 17.51
N LEU A 620 10.81 6.31 18.29
CA LEU A 620 9.45 6.52 18.78
C LEU A 620 9.37 7.72 19.73
N ASN A 621 10.33 7.85 20.64
CA ASN A 621 10.42 8.98 21.56
C ASN A 621 10.62 10.29 20.80
N MET A 622 11.52 10.31 19.80
CA MET A 622 11.72 11.48 18.94
C MET A 622 10.43 11.85 18.20
N ARG A 623 9.76 10.89 17.55
CA ARG A 623 8.50 11.12 16.83
C ARG A 623 7.41 11.67 17.75
N GLN A 624 7.22 11.10 18.94
CA GLN A 624 6.23 11.59 19.90
C GLN A 624 6.51 13.04 20.32
N LEU A 625 7.78 13.37 20.55
CA LEU A 625 8.17 14.74 20.87
C LEU A 625 7.94 15.69 19.69
N MET A 626 8.32 15.30 18.47
CA MET A 626 8.06 16.07 17.25
C MET A 626 6.57 16.38 17.09
N GLU A 627 5.69 15.36 17.11
CA GLU A 627 4.24 15.57 16.96
C GLU A 627 3.67 16.51 18.03
N SER A 628 4.20 16.44 19.26
CA SER A 628 3.78 17.34 20.33
C SER A 628 4.12 18.82 20.08
N LEU A 629 5.18 19.09 19.29
CA LEU A 629 5.72 20.42 18.99
C LEU A 629 5.21 20.99 17.65
N ARG A 630 4.50 20.20 16.83
CA ARG A 630 4.02 20.59 15.49
C ARG A 630 3.19 21.89 15.48
N ALA A 631 2.46 22.17 16.56
CA ALA A 631 1.70 23.41 16.71
C ALA A 631 2.58 24.69 16.74
N ILE A 632 3.86 24.58 17.10
CA ILE A 632 4.83 25.68 17.06
C ILE A 632 5.21 25.98 15.61
N THR A 633 5.63 24.97 14.85
CA THR A 633 6.09 25.11 13.46
C THR A 633 4.97 25.56 12.52
N GLU A 634 3.75 25.05 12.74
CA GLU A 634 2.57 25.38 11.93
C GLU A 634 1.79 26.60 12.47
N HIS A 635 2.27 27.24 13.54
CA HIS A 635 1.63 28.38 14.20
C HIS A 635 0.12 28.20 14.44
N HIS A 636 -0.29 27.06 15.01
CA HIS A 636 -1.70 26.79 15.31
C HIS A 636 -2.26 27.85 16.26
N LYS A 637 -3.56 28.17 16.16
CA LYS A 637 -4.18 29.16 17.05
C LYS A 637 -3.97 28.78 18.53
N ASN A 638 -3.60 29.77 19.35
CA ASN A 638 -3.40 29.66 20.79
C ASN A 638 -2.34 28.64 21.27
N TYR A 639 -1.43 28.20 20.38
CA TYR A 639 -0.39 27.24 20.75
C TYR A 639 0.48 27.71 21.93
N LYS A 640 0.68 29.02 22.11
CA LYS A 640 1.47 29.57 23.22
C LYS A 640 0.95 29.15 24.61
N GLU A 641 -0.36 29.02 24.78
CA GLU A 641 -0.96 28.58 26.04
C GLU A 641 -0.67 27.10 26.31
N LYS A 642 -0.68 26.26 25.27
CA LYS A 642 -0.40 24.81 25.35
C LYS A 642 0.97 24.51 25.98
N TYR A 643 1.97 25.35 25.73
CA TYR A 643 3.35 25.11 26.15
C TYR A 643 3.76 25.86 27.43
N LYS A 644 2.88 26.69 28.01
CA LYS A 644 3.19 27.56 29.15
C LYS A 644 3.68 26.79 30.38
N ASP A 645 3.10 25.63 30.64
CA ASP A 645 3.42 24.79 31.79
C ASP A 645 4.33 23.60 31.44
N GLY A 646 4.93 23.59 30.24
CA GLY A 646 5.60 22.42 29.66
C GLY A 646 4.61 21.42 29.06
N ILE A 647 5.11 20.26 28.62
CA ILE A 647 4.31 19.20 27.99
C ILE A 647 4.46 17.89 28.75
N LYS A 648 3.38 17.10 28.82
CA LYS A 648 3.41 15.74 29.37
C LYS A 648 3.27 14.73 28.24
N LEU A 649 4.21 13.80 28.16
CA LEU A 649 4.26 12.78 27.11
C LEU A 649 4.60 11.41 27.71
N ASP A 650 4.29 10.37 26.95
CA ASP A 650 4.65 9.00 27.27
C ASP A 650 5.93 8.63 26.49
N PHE A 651 6.89 7.97 27.13
CA PHE A 651 8.17 7.62 26.52
C PHE A 651 8.57 6.19 26.84
N TYR A 652 9.33 5.59 25.93
CA TYR A 652 9.90 4.25 26.09
C TYR A 652 11.31 4.34 26.67
N LYS A 653 11.59 3.50 27.66
CA LYS A 653 12.95 3.21 28.13
C LYS A 653 13.70 2.34 27.13
N ASN A 654 15.01 2.24 27.34
CA ASN A 654 15.90 1.34 26.59
C ASN A 654 15.47 -0.14 26.60
N ASP A 655 14.77 -0.61 27.63
CA ASP A 655 14.30 -1.99 27.76
C ASP A 655 12.90 -2.23 27.14
N GLY A 656 12.32 -1.20 26.51
CA GLY A 656 10.97 -1.22 25.94
C GLY A 656 9.86 -0.86 26.93
N THR A 657 10.17 -0.57 28.20
CA THR A 657 9.16 -0.19 29.20
C THR A 657 8.59 1.20 28.89
N LEU A 658 7.26 1.31 28.80
CA LEU A 658 6.57 2.60 28.65
C LEU A 658 6.44 3.31 30.00
N ILE A 659 6.98 4.53 30.08
CA ILE A 659 6.76 5.47 31.20
C ILE A 659 5.77 6.54 30.75
N LYS A 660 4.72 6.74 31.55
CA LYS A 660 3.66 7.70 31.21
C LYS A 660 3.84 9.05 31.87
N ASN A 661 3.31 10.10 31.23
CA ASN A 661 3.17 11.46 31.78
C ASN A 661 4.49 12.13 32.22
N ILE A 662 5.60 11.87 31.52
CA ILE A 662 6.86 12.56 31.72
C ILE A 662 6.69 14.03 31.34
N LYS A 663 6.92 14.93 32.30
CA LYS A 663 6.79 16.38 32.10
C LYS A 663 8.10 16.98 31.59
N LEU A 664 8.11 17.47 30.35
CA LEU A 664 9.22 18.20 29.76
C LEU A 664 9.03 19.71 29.89
N ASN A 665 10.10 20.41 30.23
CA ASN A 665 10.16 21.88 30.20
C ASN A 665 10.34 22.38 28.76
N ILE A 666 9.57 23.40 28.38
CA ILE A 666 9.60 23.98 27.03
C ILE A 666 9.93 25.47 27.13
N ASN A 667 11.07 25.88 26.56
CA ASN A 667 11.41 27.29 26.41
C ASN A 667 10.90 27.78 25.04
N LEU A 668 9.65 28.25 25.00
CA LEU A 668 8.99 28.63 23.76
C LEU A 668 9.75 29.74 22.99
N ASN A 669 10.21 30.78 23.67
CA ASN A 669 10.94 31.89 23.03
C ASN A 669 12.23 31.40 22.35
N LYS A 670 12.95 30.47 23.00
CA LYS A 670 14.15 29.87 22.41
C LYS A 670 13.80 29.07 21.15
N LEU A 671 12.72 28.30 21.16
CA LEU A 671 12.28 27.52 20.00
C LEU A 671 11.81 28.42 18.84
N GLU A 672 11.05 29.47 19.12
CA GLU A 672 10.64 30.46 18.11
C GLU A 672 11.85 31.13 17.45
N ASN A 673 12.86 31.53 18.24
CA ASN A 673 14.10 32.13 17.71
C ASN A 673 14.90 31.16 16.83
N ILE A 674 15.07 29.90 17.27
CA ILE A 674 15.78 28.87 16.47
C ILE A 674 15.08 28.67 15.13
N LEU A 675 13.75 28.59 15.14
CA LEU A 675 12.95 28.42 13.94
C LEU A 675 13.11 29.60 12.97
N GLU A 676 12.98 30.83 13.47
CA GLU A 676 13.13 32.05 12.66
C GLU A 676 14.54 32.17 12.07
N GLU A 677 15.59 32.02 12.88
CA GLU A 677 16.98 32.10 12.42
C GLU A 677 17.28 31.08 11.33
N ARG A 678 16.79 29.85 11.50
CA ARG A 678 17.05 28.76 10.55
C ARG A 678 16.34 28.97 9.21
N ILE A 679 15.08 29.44 9.22
CA ILE A 679 14.34 29.79 8.01
C ILE A 679 14.99 30.99 7.32
N ARG A 680 15.38 32.03 8.08
CA ARG A 680 16.05 33.23 7.55
C ARG A 680 17.34 32.89 6.84
N LYS A 681 18.15 31.99 7.40
CA LYS A 681 19.36 31.47 6.75
C LYS A 681 19.07 30.77 5.43
N GLY A 682 18.01 29.96 5.36
CA GLY A 682 17.56 29.30 4.14
C GLY A 682 17.19 30.28 3.04
N ILE A 683 16.38 31.29 3.37
CA ILE A 683 15.96 32.34 2.43
C ILE A 683 17.16 33.19 1.99
N PHE A 684 18.08 33.49 2.90
CA PHE A 684 19.33 34.18 2.54
C PHE A 684 20.14 33.35 1.54
N SER A 685 20.27 32.05 1.78
CA SER A 685 20.93 31.12 0.86
C SER A 685 20.27 31.05 -0.52
N PHE A 686 18.93 31.16 -0.58
CA PHE A 686 18.19 31.26 -1.85
C PHE A 686 18.61 32.49 -2.65
N PHE A 687 18.70 33.66 -2.01
CA PHE A 687 19.10 34.88 -2.71
C PHE A 687 20.56 34.85 -3.19
N GLU A 688 21.47 34.26 -2.42
CA GLU A 688 22.86 34.08 -2.86
C GLU A 688 22.93 33.19 -4.09
N SER A 689 22.25 32.04 -4.08
CA SER A 689 22.22 31.11 -5.22
C SER A 689 21.53 31.69 -6.45
N LEU A 690 20.49 32.50 -6.24
CA LEU A 690 19.81 33.25 -7.30
C LEU A 690 20.79 34.20 -7.98
N ASN A 691 21.45 35.06 -7.20
CA ASN A 691 22.41 36.03 -7.74
C ASN A 691 23.55 35.34 -8.51
N ASP A 692 24.02 34.20 -8.01
CA ASP A 692 25.06 33.41 -8.65
C ASP A 692 24.63 32.80 -9.98
N SER A 693 23.41 32.28 -10.05
CA SER A 693 22.87 31.67 -11.27
C SER A 693 22.71 32.71 -12.38
N PHE A 694 22.17 33.89 -12.06
CA PHE A 694 21.99 34.97 -13.02
C PHE A 694 23.32 35.59 -13.50
N LYS A 695 24.32 35.70 -12.61
CA LYS A 695 25.67 36.16 -12.97
C LYS A 695 26.39 35.18 -13.90
N ALA A 696 26.26 33.88 -13.65
CA ALA A 696 26.91 32.85 -14.46
C ALA A 696 26.43 32.88 -15.91
N GLU A 697 25.14 33.15 -16.14
CA GLU A 697 24.55 33.27 -17.47
C GLU A 697 24.86 34.61 -18.15
N SER A 698 25.66 35.49 -17.52
CA SER A 698 26.01 36.82 -18.05
C SER A 698 24.81 37.69 -18.42
N ILE A 699 23.69 37.52 -17.70
CA ILE A 699 22.45 38.26 -17.97
C ILE A 699 22.57 39.66 -17.38
N GLU A 700 22.94 40.61 -18.22
CA GLU A 700 22.94 42.03 -17.87
C GLU A 700 21.50 42.60 -17.91
N ASN A 701 21.19 43.56 -17.04
CA ASN A 701 19.92 44.33 -17.01
C ASN A 701 18.65 43.58 -16.55
N VAL A 702 18.74 42.64 -15.60
CA VAL A 702 17.55 42.09 -14.93
C VAL A 702 16.90 43.15 -14.03
N LYS A 703 15.76 43.70 -14.47
CA LYS A 703 15.02 44.72 -13.71
C LYS A 703 14.09 44.14 -12.65
N LYS A 704 13.57 42.93 -12.91
CA LYS A 704 12.52 42.31 -12.10
C LYS A 704 12.70 40.79 -12.05
N ILE A 705 12.53 40.20 -10.88
CA ILE A 705 12.48 38.74 -10.68
C ILE A 705 11.22 38.37 -9.88
N ASN A 706 10.48 37.37 -10.37
CA ASN A 706 9.27 36.85 -9.73
C ASN A 706 9.63 35.65 -8.85
N ILE A 707 9.47 35.77 -7.53
CA ILE A 707 9.76 34.69 -6.59
C ILE A 707 8.48 33.89 -6.36
N LEU A 708 8.49 32.62 -6.77
CA LEU A 708 7.38 31.68 -6.67
C LEU A 708 7.60 30.79 -5.45
N LEU A 709 6.75 30.90 -4.43
CA LEU A 709 6.84 30.05 -3.24
C LEU A 709 6.11 28.73 -3.49
N ALA A 710 6.81 27.60 -3.41
CA ALA A 710 6.26 26.26 -3.53
C ALA A 710 6.36 25.48 -2.22
N GLY A 711 5.72 24.31 -2.17
CA GLY A 711 5.79 23.43 -1.02
C GLY A 711 4.88 23.84 0.15
N ASN A 712 4.54 22.88 1.00
CA ASN A 712 3.55 23.09 2.07
C ASN A 712 4.08 24.01 3.18
N SER A 713 5.38 23.97 3.45
CA SER A 713 6.03 24.76 4.50
C SER A 713 6.06 26.26 4.15
N SER A 714 6.01 26.60 2.86
CA SER A 714 5.88 27.99 2.37
C SER A 714 4.55 28.66 2.68
N ARG A 715 3.54 27.91 3.16
CA ARG A 715 2.27 28.48 3.67
C ARG A 715 2.47 29.25 4.98
N SER A 716 3.61 29.06 5.65
CA SER A 716 3.92 29.73 6.91
C SER A 716 4.00 31.25 6.74
N GLN A 717 3.30 31.98 7.62
CA GLN A 717 3.37 33.44 7.67
C GLN A 717 4.77 33.93 8.01
N LEU A 718 5.53 33.17 8.80
CA LEU A 718 6.92 33.48 9.16
C LEU A 718 7.81 33.54 7.91
N VAL A 719 7.69 32.56 7.02
CA VAL A 719 8.43 32.51 5.73
C VAL A 719 8.10 33.75 4.90
N ASN A 720 6.81 34.07 4.75
CA ASN A 720 6.37 35.24 3.99
C ASN A 720 6.94 36.56 4.55
N ASN A 721 6.95 36.71 5.87
CA ASN A 721 7.47 37.89 6.56
C ASN A 721 8.98 38.05 6.34
N ILE A 722 9.74 36.97 6.51
CA ILE A 722 11.20 36.99 6.33
C ILE A 722 11.57 37.33 4.88
N PHE A 723 10.87 36.75 3.88
CA PHE A 723 11.07 37.15 2.48
C PHE A 723 10.82 38.64 2.27
N LYS A 724 9.72 39.18 2.81
CA LYS A 724 9.40 40.62 2.69
C LYS A 724 10.44 41.51 3.35
N GLU A 725 11.04 41.11 4.47
CA GLU A 725 12.14 41.83 5.10
C GLU A 725 13.39 41.81 4.22
N LEU A 726 13.85 40.63 3.81
CA LEU A 726 15.09 40.49 3.02
C LEU A 726 14.97 41.13 1.63
N ILE A 727 13.78 41.16 1.04
CA ILE A 727 13.53 41.88 -0.22
C ILE A 727 13.69 43.40 -0.04
N LYS A 728 13.23 43.97 1.08
CA LYS A 728 13.37 45.41 1.36
C LYS A 728 14.82 45.85 1.55
N GLU A 729 15.68 44.94 1.97
CA GLU A 729 17.11 45.20 2.15
C GLU A 729 17.89 45.19 0.82
N LYS A 730 17.27 44.76 -0.29
CA LYS A 730 17.87 44.69 -1.63
C LYS A 730 17.40 45.86 -2.50
N ASN A 731 18.33 46.63 -3.06
CA ASN A 731 18.03 47.86 -3.81
C ASN A 731 18.29 47.75 -5.33
N ASP A 732 19.01 46.73 -5.79
CA ASP A 732 19.49 46.68 -7.18
C ASP A 732 18.50 46.04 -8.17
N ILE A 733 17.64 45.14 -7.69
CA ILE A 733 16.67 44.37 -8.49
C ILE A 733 15.30 44.41 -7.81
N LYS A 734 14.22 44.59 -8.57
CA LYS A 734 12.86 44.48 -8.04
C LYS A 734 12.48 43.00 -7.88
N TYR A 735 12.11 42.59 -6.67
CA TYR A 735 11.57 41.25 -6.43
C TYR A 735 10.06 41.31 -6.14
N ASP A 736 9.27 40.57 -6.89
CA ASP A 736 7.84 40.39 -6.63
C ASP A 736 7.59 38.98 -6.09
N LEU A 737 6.97 38.89 -4.90
CA LEU A 737 6.71 37.63 -4.21
C LEU A 737 5.32 37.09 -4.54
N TYR A 738 5.27 35.82 -4.94
CA TYR A 738 4.06 35.08 -5.27
C TYR A 738 3.89 33.92 -4.25
N PRO A 739 2.85 33.95 -3.40
CA PRO A 739 2.62 32.90 -2.41
C PRO A 739 2.32 31.52 -3.03
N PRO A 740 2.30 30.44 -2.24
CA PRO A 740 1.90 29.13 -2.77
C PRO A 740 0.46 29.13 -3.27
N LEU A 741 0.24 28.48 -4.40
CA LEU A 741 -1.08 28.36 -5.03
C LEU A 741 -2.14 27.82 -4.07
N ARG A 742 -3.37 28.35 -4.19
CA ARG A 742 -4.56 28.02 -3.40
C ARG A 742 -4.38 28.25 -1.88
N THR A 743 -3.63 29.28 -1.52
CA THR A 743 -3.58 29.86 -0.16
C THR A 743 -4.33 31.19 -0.11
N GLU A 744 -4.77 31.61 1.09
CA GLU A 744 -5.35 32.96 1.27
C GLU A 744 -4.44 34.10 0.79
N ALA A 745 -3.12 33.94 0.93
CA ALA A 745 -2.16 34.89 0.42
C ALA A 745 -2.13 34.90 -1.12
N SER A 746 -2.25 33.73 -1.78
CA SER A 746 -2.32 33.66 -3.24
C SER A 746 -3.61 34.26 -3.79
N TYR A 747 -4.77 34.07 -3.14
CA TYR A 747 -6.03 34.66 -3.59
C TYR A 747 -5.99 36.19 -3.53
N LYS A 748 -5.45 36.76 -2.44
CA LYS A 748 -5.19 38.20 -2.37
C LYS A 748 -4.27 38.67 -3.50
N LYS A 749 -3.26 37.86 -3.85
CA LYS A 749 -2.35 38.19 -4.95
C LYS A 749 -3.06 38.16 -6.31
N LEU A 750 -3.98 37.21 -6.53
CA LEU A 750 -4.79 37.15 -7.75
C LEU A 750 -5.77 38.34 -7.85
N GLU A 751 -6.37 38.77 -6.72
CA GLU A 751 -7.18 39.98 -6.64
C GLU A 751 -6.36 41.23 -7.00
N GLU A 752 -5.14 41.38 -6.46
CA GLU A 752 -4.20 42.46 -6.82
C GLU A 752 -3.90 42.49 -8.33
N LEU A 753 -3.84 41.32 -8.97
CA LEU A 753 -3.57 41.16 -10.39
C LEU A 753 -4.83 41.23 -11.27
N SER A 754 -6.01 41.41 -10.67
CA SER A 754 -7.31 41.39 -11.37
C SER A 754 -7.59 40.09 -12.14
N ILE A 755 -7.06 38.96 -11.65
CA ILE A 755 -7.27 37.64 -12.22
C ILE A 755 -8.47 36.99 -11.52
N LYS A 756 -9.42 36.46 -12.31
CA LYS A 756 -10.58 35.74 -11.78
C LYS A 756 -10.17 34.35 -11.30
N PHE A 757 -10.70 33.93 -10.16
CA PHE A 757 -10.49 32.60 -9.60
C PHE A 757 -11.75 32.10 -8.91
N ASP A 758 -11.84 30.78 -8.78
CA ASP A 758 -12.82 30.09 -7.95
C ASP A 758 -12.07 29.32 -6.86
N ARG A 759 -12.49 29.48 -5.60
CA ARG A 759 -11.84 28.84 -4.45
C ARG A 759 -12.19 27.35 -4.36
N ASP A 760 -13.35 26.99 -4.88
CA ASP A 760 -13.93 25.65 -4.82
C ASP A 760 -13.57 24.81 -6.06
N ASP A 761 -12.83 25.40 -7.01
CA ASP A 761 -12.33 24.71 -8.20
C ASP A 761 -11.17 23.77 -7.83
N LEU A 762 -11.53 22.50 -7.60
CA LEU A 762 -10.61 21.41 -7.27
C LEU A 762 -9.76 20.96 -8.47
N GLU A 763 -10.07 21.43 -9.68
CA GLU A 763 -9.33 21.11 -10.91
C GLU A 763 -8.12 22.06 -11.09
N LYS A 764 -8.03 23.13 -10.29
CA LYS A 764 -6.86 24.03 -10.30
C LYS A 764 -5.70 23.51 -9.46
N PRO A 765 -4.45 23.73 -9.91
CA PRO A 765 -3.27 23.31 -9.18
C PRO A 765 -3.16 24.00 -7.82
N THR A 766 -2.69 23.24 -6.83
CA THR A 766 -2.31 23.72 -5.50
C THR A 766 -0.79 23.83 -5.44
N GLY A 767 -0.26 24.36 -4.33
CA GLY A 767 1.17 24.31 -4.03
C GLY A 767 1.79 22.90 -4.09
N LYS A 768 0.99 21.83 -3.95
CA LYS A 768 1.44 20.43 -4.00
C LYS A 768 1.10 19.74 -5.32
N THR A 769 -0.08 19.97 -5.88
CA THR A 769 -0.47 19.31 -7.14
C THR A 769 0.16 19.99 -8.37
N GLY A 770 0.65 21.22 -8.24
CA GLY A 770 1.24 22.01 -9.33
C GLY A 770 2.38 21.33 -10.06
N VAL A 771 3.16 20.44 -9.43
CA VAL A 771 4.20 19.67 -10.12
C VAL A 771 3.56 18.76 -11.17
N ALA A 772 2.58 17.94 -10.80
CA ALA A 772 1.92 17.01 -11.72
C ALA A 772 1.18 17.75 -12.87
N PHE A 773 0.58 18.91 -12.61
CA PHE A 773 0.01 19.75 -13.67
C PHE A 773 1.08 20.27 -14.64
N GLY A 774 2.22 20.74 -14.12
CA GLY A 774 3.30 21.29 -14.92
C GLY A 774 3.97 20.23 -15.80
N LEU A 775 4.00 18.98 -15.36
CA LEU A 775 4.45 17.83 -16.15
C LEU A 775 3.56 17.58 -17.37
N ILE A 776 2.24 17.74 -17.25
CA ILE A 776 1.33 17.63 -18.40
C ILE A 776 1.60 18.77 -19.39
N GLU A 777 1.79 20.00 -18.91
CA GLU A 777 2.07 21.17 -19.75
C GLU A 777 3.41 21.07 -20.50
N SER A 778 4.44 20.51 -19.85
CA SER A 778 5.79 20.32 -20.40
C SER A 778 6.03 18.97 -21.07
N ARG A 779 4.99 18.16 -21.28
CA ARG A 779 5.11 16.85 -21.91
C ARG A 779 5.69 16.96 -23.32
N GLY A 780 6.28 15.87 -23.82
CA GLY A 780 6.67 15.80 -25.22
C GLY A 780 5.46 15.99 -26.15
N GLY A 781 5.44 17.10 -26.90
CA GLY A 781 4.30 17.54 -27.72
C GLY A 781 3.31 18.48 -27.03
N GLY A 782 3.59 18.93 -25.80
CA GLY A 782 2.89 20.04 -25.13
C GLY A 782 3.37 21.42 -25.62
N SER A 783 2.76 22.48 -25.10
CA SER A 783 3.03 23.87 -25.53
C SER A 783 4.25 24.51 -24.90
N ILE A 784 4.85 23.88 -23.88
CA ILE A 784 5.99 24.46 -23.15
C ILE A 784 7.22 23.56 -23.29
N LYS A 785 8.29 24.11 -23.85
CA LYS A 785 9.61 23.46 -23.89
C LYS A 785 10.39 23.78 -22.63
N VAL A 786 10.99 22.75 -22.03
CA VAL A 786 11.91 22.92 -20.89
C VAL A 786 13.34 22.71 -21.36
N ILE A 787 14.19 23.72 -21.18
CA ILE A 787 15.62 23.68 -21.50
C ILE A 787 16.40 23.68 -20.20
N ASN A 788 17.09 22.58 -19.93
CA ASN A 788 17.98 22.48 -18.78
C ASN A 788 19.41 22.84 -19.18
N ARG A 789 20.00 23.88 -18.57
CA ARG A 789 21.41 24.25 -18.77
C ARG A 789 22.35 23.74 -17.67
N GLU A 790 21.85 22.95 -16.70
CA GLU A 790 22.67 22.47 -15.59
C GLU A 790 23.28 21.08 -15.79
N ASN A 791 24.61 21.05 -15.72
CA ASN A 791 25.41 19.92 -15.25
C ASN A 791 26.56 20.49 -14.40
N LYS A 792 26.24 20.93 -13.18
CA LYS A 792 27.15 21.67 -12.28
C LYS A 792 27.57 20.83 -11.07
N PHE A 793 28.76 21.07 -10.55
CA PHE A 793 29.25 20.40 -9.34
C PHE A 793 28.38 20.76 -8.12
N LYS A 794 28.06 19.81 -7.24
CA LYS A 794 27.08 20.00 -6.15
C LYS A 794 27.62 20.73 -4.93
N TYR A 795 28.94 20.74 -4.71
CA TYR A 795 29.54 21.18 -3.45
C TYR A 795 30.41 22.41 -3.61
N PHE A 796 30.46 23.22 -2.55
CA PHE A 796 31.51 24.19 -2.32
C PHE A 796 32.60 23.50 -1.50
N VAL A 797 33.81 23.35 -2.06
CA VAL A 797 34.93 22.67 -1.39
C VAL A 797 36.01 23.70 -1.09
N GLY A 798 36.57 23.64 0.11
CA GLY A 798 37.52 24.61 0.59
C GLY A 798 38.34 24.12 1.77
N ARG A 799 39.01 25.07 2.41
CA ARG A 799 39.83 24.84 3.61
C ARG A 799 39.55 25.87 4.69
N GLN A 800 39.73 25.49 5.95
CA GLN A 800 39.66 26.43 7.04
C GLN A 800 40.96 27.24 7.13
N LYS A 801 40.86 28.58 7.09
CA LYS A 801 42.01 29.48 7.35
C LYS A 801 41.57 30.60 8.29
N ARG A 802 42.23 30.70 9.45
CA ARG A 802 41.88 31.67 10.52
C ARG A 802 40.41 31.57 10.95
N LYS A 803 39.92 30.34 11.14
CA LYS A 803 38.51 30.01 11.47
C LYS A 803 37.47 30.33 10.40
N ASN A 804 37.87 30.88 9.24
CA ASN A 804 36.96 31.15 8.13
C ASN A 804 37.10 30.09 7.04
N PHE A 805 35.99 29.74 6.40
CA PHE A 805 35.96 28.87 5.23
C PHE A 805 36.53 29.62 4.02
N LYS A 806 37.58 29.08 3.41
CA LYS A 806 38.13 29.59 2.15
C LYS A 806 37.78 28.64 1.02
N LEU A 807 36.87 29.09 0.15
CA LEU A 807 36.45 28.40 -1.05
C LEU A 807 37.63 28.13 -2.00
N VAL A 808 37.68 26.92 -2.56
CA VAL A 808 38.66 26.51 -3.59
C VAL A 808 37.95 25.98 -4.84
N LEU A 809 36.97 25.10 -4.70
CA LEU A 809 36.09 24.66 -5.79
C LEU A 809 34.68 25.15 -5.52
N ASP A 810 34.04 25.74 -6.53
CA ASP A 810 32.64 26.13 -6.48
C ASP A 810 31.78 25.26 -7.41
N LYS A 811 30.46 25.50 -7.39
CA LYS A 811 29.51 24.74 -8.23
C LYS A 811 29.71 24.93 -9.73
N ASN A 812 30.33 26.05 -10.15
CA ASN A 812 30.56 26.41 -11.54
C ASN A 812 31.92 25.92 -12.06
N ILE A 813 32.63 25.10 -11.28
CA ILE A 813 33.93 24.59 -11.68
C ILE A 813 33.82 23.70 -12.93
N GLU A 814 34.75 23.86 -13.86
CA GLU A 814 34.92 22.94 -14.97
C GLU A 814 35.36 21.56 -14.45
N PHE A 815 34.64 20.51 -14.84
CA PHE A 815 35.03 19.14 -14.51
C PHE A 815 36.40 18.79 -15.10
N ASN A 816 37.12 17.89 -14.41
CA ASN A 816 38.42 17.34 -14.78
C ASN A 816 39.59 18.34 -14.77
N LYS A 817 39.41 19.55 -14.22
CA LYS A 817 40.44 20.58 -14.13
C LYS A 817 41.10 20.65 -12.76
N TRP A 818 42.42 20.47 -12.71
CA TRP A 818 43.21 20.54 -11.48
C TRP A 818 43.32 21.96 -10.91
N VAL A 819 43.02 22.10 -9.62
CA VAL A 819 43.13 23.34 -8.85
C VAL A 819 44.07 23.11 -7.68
N LYS A 820 45.05 24.00 -7.49
CA LYS A 820 46.01 23.95 -6.38
C LYS A 820 45.28 24.17 -5.05
N PHE A 821 45.40 23.23 -4.11
CA PHE A 821 44.68 23.25 -2.84
C PHE A 821 45.57 23.70 -1.67
N ILE A 822 46.58 22.91 -1.34
CA ILE A 822 47.53 23.12 -0.23
C ILE A 822 48.89 22.53 -0.57
N ASP A 823 49.94 22.89 0.16
CA ASP A 823 51.26 22.25 0.02
C ASP A 823 51.21 20.78 0.48
N ALA A 824 52.14 19.96 -0.02
CA ALA A 824 52.21 18.53 0.28
C ALA A 824 53.26 18.20 1.38
N SER A 825 53.59 19.15 2.25
CA SER A 825 54.64 18.96 3.28
C SER A 825 54.19 18.08 4.45
N GLU A 826 52.88 17.95 4.67
CA GLU A 826 52.29 17.14 5.73
C GLU A 826 51.50 15.98 5.14
N GLU A 827 51.54 14.83 5.81
CA GLU A 827 50.86 13.61 5.38
C GLU A 827 49.34 13.77 5.41
N ASN A 828 48.84 14.50 6.40
CA ASN A 828 47.42 14.65 6.67
C ASN A 828 46.95 16.06 6.29
N PHE A 829 45.81 16.14 5.61
CA PHE A 829 45.16 17.41 5.32
C PHE A 829 43.65 17.29 5.47
N GLU A 830 42.98 18.42 5.65
CA GLU A 830 41.53 18.46 5.84
C GLU A 830 40.90 19.23 4.68
N ILE A 831 39.85 18.64 4.10
CA ILE A 831 38.93 19.35 3.22
C ILE A 831 37.65 19.65 3.99
N TYR A 832 37.07 20.79 3.65
CA TYR A 832 35.82 21.27 4.20
C TYR A 832 34.86 21.44 3.03
N TYR A 833 33.63 20.97 3.16
CA TYR A 833 32.67 21.08 2.07
C TYR A 833 31.24 21.30 2.56
N THR A 834 30.42 21.92 1.72
CA THR A 834 29.00 22.18 1.98
C THR A 834 28.22 22.31 0.68
N THR A 835 26.92 22.00 0.70
CA THR A 835 26.02 22.26 -0.43
C THR A 835 25.45 23.68 -0.41
N LEU A 836 25.64 24.41 0.70
CA LEU A 836 25.00 25.70 0.96
C LEU A 836 25.68 26.87 0.20
N PRO A 837 24.93 27.60 -0.65
CA PRO A 837 25.39 28.80 -1.37
C PRO A 837 26.11 29.87 -0.54
N ILE A 838 25.75 30.04 0.74
CA ILE A 838 26.36 31.03 1.64
C ILE A 838 27.89 30.86 1.83
N ALA A 839 28.47 29.75 1.37
CA ALA A 839 29.89 29.47 1.41
C ALA A 839 30.79 30.51 0.72
N ARG A 840 30.27 31.23 -0.29
CA ARG A 840 31.03 32.28 -1.01
C ARG A 840 31.29 33.53 -0.16
N GLY A 841 30.45 33.83 0.83
CA GLY A 841 30.52 35.04 1.64
C GLY A 841 31.59 35.04 2.75
N ASN A 842 32.41 33.99 2.89
CA ASN A 842 33.35 33.77 4.02
C ASN A 842 32.69 33.77 5.43
N ASN A 843 31.36 33.67 5.53
CA ASN A 843 30.58 33.71 6.77
C ASN A 843 29.87 32.37 7.05
N LEU A 844 30.62 31.25 7.03
CA LEU A 844 30.07 29.95 7.44
C LEU A 844 30.44 29.64 8.88
N SER A 845 29.46 29.16 9.65
CA SER A 845 29.71 28.61 10.98
C SER A 845 30.29 27.19 10.88
N THR A 846 30.95 26.70 11.93
CA THR A 846 31.53 25.35 11.95
C THR A 846 30.49 24.23 11.90
N THR A 847 29.21 24.52 12.11
CA THR A 847 28.12 23.53 12.05
C THR A 847 27.55 23.34 10.65
N ASP A 848 27.94 24.17 9.67
CA ASP A 848 27.34 24.22 8.32
C ASP A 848 28.19 23.53 7.25
N ILE A 849 29.26 22.87 7.69
CA ILE A 849 30.36 22.42 6.86
C ILE A 849 30.74 21.03 7.32
N GLU A 850 30.76 20.10 6.38
CA GLU A 850 31.32 18.77 6.59
C GLU A 850 32.84 18.83 6.52
N ARG A 851 33.51 18.04 7.37
CA ARG A 851 34.97 17.95 7.40
C ARG A 851 35.41 16.53 7.08
N LEU A 852 36.24 16.40 6.05
CA LEU A 852 36.88 15.14 5.70
C LEU A 852 38.39 15.27 5.89
N ARG A 853 38.96 14.34 6.67
CA ARG A 853 40.41 14.20 6.83
C ARG A 853 40.92 13.21 5.80
N LEU A 854 41.93 13.64 5.05
CA LEU A 854 42.56 12.90 3.97
C LEU A 854 44.06 12.76 4.23
N GLU A 855 44.67 11.82 3.53
CA GLU A 855 46.09 11.53 3.66
C GLU A 855 46.76 11.36 2.29
N ILE A 856 48.06 11.65 2.23
CA ILE A 856 48.92 11.36 1.08
C ILE A 856 49.96 10.33 1.51
N GLU A 857 50.30 9.38 0.64
CA GLU A 857 51.24 8.29 1.01
C GLU A 857 52.66 8.78 1.34
N LYS A 858 53.06 9.91 0.77
CA LYS A 858 54.39 10.52 0.94
C LYS A 858 54.29 12.04 0.94
N THR A 859 55.08 12.66 1.79
CA THR A 859 55.22 14.12 1.86
C THR A 859 56.32 14.63 0.94
N TYR A 860 56.17 15.87 0.49
CA TYR A 860 57.06 16.53 -0.45
C TYR A 860 57.15 18.03 -0.11
N ASP A 861 58.33 18.50 0.28
CA ASP A 861 58.57 19.91 0.62
C ASP A 861 58.43 20.86 -0.57
N ASP A 862 58.59 20.34 -1.80
CA ASP A 862 58.57 21.12 -3.05
C ASP A 862 57.35 20.84 -3.95
N ALA A 863 56.31 20.16 -3.43
CA ALA A 863 55.11 19.83 -4.18
C ALA A 863 53.82 20.32 -3.50
N ASN A 864 52.71 20.20 -4.22
CA ASN A 864 51.40 20.63 -3.76
C ASN A 864 50.36 19.54 -4.01
N ILE A 865 49.32 19.55 -3.19
CA ILE A 865 48.09 18.79 -3.40
C ILE A 865 47.20 19.60 -4.33
N TYR A 866 46.76 18.97 -5.42
CA TYR A 866 45.77 19.49 -6.35
C TYR A 866 44.47 18.72 -6.18
N ILE A 867 43.35 19.40 -6.35
CA ILE A 867 42.02 18.81 -6.33
C ILE A 867 41.25 19.16 -7.60
N ARG A 868 40.34 18.30 -8.04
CA ARG A 868 39.42 18.56 -9.15
C ARG A 868 38.07 17.91 -8.93
N ALA A 869 37.00 18.48 -9.49
CA ALA A 869 35.72 17.79 -9.58
C ALA A 869 35.71 16.86 -10.80
N VAL A 870 35.20 15.63 -10.66
CA VAL A 870 35.10 14.64 -11.76
C VAL A 870 33.68 14.12 -12.00
N GLY A 871 32.74 14.50 -11.14
CA GLY A 871 31.31 14.24 -11.27
C GLY A 871 30.54 15.17 -10.34
N LEU A 872 29.21 15.08 -10.34
CA LEU A 872 28.36 15.99 -9.56
C LEU A 872 28.69 16.00 -8.06
N ASP A 873 29.08 14.86 -7.49
CA ASP A 873 29.42 14.65 -6.07
C ASP A 873 30.82 14.05 -5.84
N LYS A 874 31.68 14.03 -6.87
CA LYS A 874 32.99 13.39 -6.80
C LYS A 874 34.11 14.37 -7.03
N ILE A 875 35.14 14.24 -6.19
CA ILE A 875 36.41 14.93 -6.37
C ILE A 875 37.55 13.92 -6.48
N GLU A 876 38.63 14.35 -7.09
CA GLU A 876 39.92 13.66 -7.05
C GLU A 876 40.98 14.58 -6.45
N TYR A 877 41.98 13.99 -5.80
CA TYR A 877 43.17 14.69 -5.36
C TYR A 877 44.45 13.94 -5.74
N VAL A 878 45.53 14.70 -5.93
CA VAL A 878 46.84 14.17 -6.33
C VAL A 878 47.96 15.11 -5.88
N VAL A 879 49.17 14.57 -5.67
CA VAL A 879 50.37 15.36 -5.42
C VAL A 879 51.14 15.61 -6.71
N SER A 880 51.50 16.87 -6.97
CA SER A 880 52.31 17.25 -8.14
C SER A 880 53.12 18.52 -7.87
N ARG A 881 54.13 18.76 -8.69
CA ARG A 881 54.78 20.08 -8.81
C ARG A 881 54.02 20.97 -9.80
N ASP A 882 54.19 22.29 -9.67
CA ASP A 882 53.48 23.29 -10.49
C ASP A 882 53.82 23.19 -12.00
N ASP A 883 55.02 22.71 -12.34
CA ASP A 883 55.48 22.44 -13.71
C ASP A 883 54.94 21.11 -14.26
N MET A 884 54.89 20.07 -13.43
CA MET A 884 54.46 18.72 -13.82
C MET A 884 52.94 18.57 -14.01
N ILE A 885 52.13 19.34 -13.27
CA ILE A 885 50.66 19.18 -13.28
C ILE A 885 50.07 19.48 -14.66
N LYS A 886 50.67 20.41 -15.42
CA LYS A 886 50.23 20.79 -16.77
C LYS A 886 50.48 19.69 -17.80
N GLU A 887 51.43 18.79 -17.53
CA GLU A 887 51.76 17.64 -18.37
C GLU A 887 51.05 16.36 -17.91
N CYS A 888 50.11 16.47 -16.96
CA CYS A 888 49.44 15.33 -16.32
C CYS A 888 50.43 14.31 -15.72
N LYS A 889 51.56 14.78 -15.18
CA LYS A 889 52.54 13.97 -14.44
C LYS A 889 52.35 14.19 -12.95
N TYR A 890 52.33 13.11 -12.19
CA TYR A 890 51.98 13.13 -10.78
C TYR A 890 53.07 12.43 -9.95
N LEU A 891 53.21 12.86 -8.70
CA LEU A 891 54.10 12.26 -7.70
C LEU A 891 53.39 11.23 -6.82
N SER A 892 52.06 11.15 -6.92
CA SER A 892 51.21 10.17 -6.25
C SER A 892 50.20 9.59 -7.24
N GLU A 893 49.56 8.48 -6.86
CA GLU A 893 48.34 8.04 -7.54
C GLU A 893 47.22 9.06 -7.34
N ILE A 894 46.26 9.05 -8.28
CA ILE A 894 45.05 9.85 -8.17
C ILE A 894 44.08 9.12 -7.25
N VAL A 895 43.63 9.82 -6.21
CA VAL A 895 42.66 9.27 -5.26
C VAL A 895 41.32 9.95 -5.49
N GLN A 896 40.28 9.15 -5.76
CA GLN A 896 38.92 9.62 -5.95
C GLN A 896 38.11 9.49 -4.65
N ILE A 897 37.35 10.53 -4.33
CA ILE A 897 36.48 10.59 -3.16
C ILE A 897 35.07 11.00 -3.61
N LYS A 898 34.06 10.38 -3.01
CA LYS A 898 32.67 10.84 -3.07
C LYS A 898 32.39 11.71 -1.84
N LEU A 899 31.80 12.89 -2.06
CA LEU A 899 31.35 13.79 -1.02
C LEU A 899 29.89 13.48 -0.66
N ASP A 900 29.55 13.54 0.63
CA ASP A 900 28.23 13.17 1.16
C ASP A 900 27.28 14.35 1.39
#